data_AF-A0A832HCB1-F1
#
_entry.id   AF-A0A832HCB1-F1
#
_cell.length_a   1.000
_cell.length_b   1.000
_cell.length_c   1.000
_cell.angle_alpha   90.00
_cell.angle_beta   90.00
_cell.angle_gamma   90.00
#
_symmetry.space_group_name_H-M   'P 1'
#
loop_
_entity.id
_entity.type
_entity.pdbx_description
1 polymer ?
#
loop_
_entity_poly.entity_id
_entity_poly.type
_entity_poly.pdbx_seq_one_letter_code
_entity_poly.pdbx_strand_id
1 'polypeptide(L)'
;MIITAKPRISFLWIILATLPWVAVIFKDKVMGIAFMFSMRKFVENPAALTFLLTLPMYIGWVVPPVVNFIADRIWTRWGRRKPFVVVSWLGTISAITCMAVAPSFGWLLFFYMVFAVFNDLGGPVESLKMEIVPPAQRATSQAVLSWIAQVAVLVFWVVAIGRFDEVTTMFNIAISGEQGMYWAVSIGMCVMLLFLTLGIKETNPHSALRGQRFSFRTVFGGLFSKHLWPVYILAFSVAILGTGLGAFNQLLITEQWGYTKQDQGTNIAIGGIINLFLIPMLGLLANRVGRGNVYVGLVIAGIVVNFSMYMYYEHVLFDSRPTLIEMVVFGEMLSVIGILTGMALTPFVYDFIPRNELGTYAAGSGLVTKATGILTANLMGLFVWGWASMFLGPPGEMVRVTVNEPTSAAVVQQTLNAARWTDPQSGTPLASPKLTAQAYYATGANLDHGRGYEIRLRNDSSALLRDQRDRLDTQRGLYRARKGYAVTQWRTLTGEATFAASEASIGATAALPALGANPVQFGDAAVALATRESESRKVKTGDRKAVLEATIAAETVGERIMDQAVKQIEQALEARANQFRDQVVAVLGPKVLVDGNQVLAATVEPASIAQFELNGRPDSHEVEAALDRLHKADGNVIDLRVVPAGEKLQLALSLRAKPEEAAKTAPSLLTAEAGEKLKLNLPNMTPTVTAVEAIRLDLRIIEDPLDRHPSPITKAVNAIGSVVVEPPTPERRLNALGRGLRKPGTIDHASANIVPGDLNAVRITAIFAPVAATQPTTAPATLPAPEAVNTRLATLLDAGHVGQASTLYAAVVPVAKEQRMTIAKPVMAAGFAKQQYDYLAGYIAVFVLQLVGLGITFFFLYLVKTGRVRRRGAEEAEQIR
;
A
#
# COMPACT_ATOMS: atom_id res chain seq x y z
N MET A 1 0.87 30.90 -30.95
CA MET A 1 1.65 29.96 -31.79
C MET A 1 3.13 30.11 -31.46
N ILE A 2 3.72 29.10 -30.85
CA ILE A 2 5.13 29.05 -30.44
C ILE A 2 5.98 28.65 -31.66
N ILE A 3 7.06 29.38 -31.91
CA ILE A 3 7.96 29.16 -33.06
C ILE A 3 9.34 28.77 -32.51
N THR A 4 9.93 27.71 -33.05
CA THR A 4 11.26 27.24 -32.63
C THR A 4 12.39 28.17 -33.09
N ALA A 5 13.56 28.04 -32.46
CA ALA A 5 14.80 28.74 -32.83
C ALA A 5 14.75 30.28 -32.74
N LYS A 6 13.88 30.85 -31.90
CA LYS A 6 13.91 32.29 -31.60
C LYS A 6 15.06 32.63 -30.64
N PRO A 7 15.71 33.80 -30.76
CA PRO A 7 16.81 34.20 -29.88
C PRO A 7 16.36 34.44 -28.43
N ARG A 8 15.11 34.89 -28.23
CA ARG A 8 14.45 35.05 -26.92
C ARG A 8 12.95 34.77 -27.07
N ILE A 9 12.35 34.18 -26.03
CA ILE A 9 10.90 33.98 -25.90
C ILE A 9 10.39 34.60 -24.60
N SER A 10 9.11 34.94 -24.54
CA SER A 10 8.50 35.50 -23.32
C SER A 10 8.35 34.43 -22.24
N PHE A 11 8.24 34.85 -20.98
CA PHE A 11 8.06 33.93 -19.86
C PHE A 11 6.78 33.08 -19.98
N LEU A 12 5.68 33.68 -20.47
CA LEU A 12 4.44 32.94 -20.75
C LEU A 12 4.65 31.84 -21.79
N TRP A 13 5.46 32.08 -22.82
CA TRP A 13 5.78 31.06 -23.82
C TRP A 13 6.59 29.91 -23.22
N ILE A 14 7.46 30.18 -22.23
CA ILE A 14 8.17 29.14 -21.49
C ILE A 14 7.18 28.26 -20.73
N ILE A 15 6.25 28.85 -19.97
CA ILE A 15 5.22 28.10 -19.23
C ILE A 15 4.38 27.24 -20.20
N LEU A 16 3.85 27.85 -21.26
CA LEU A 16 3.02 27.15 -22.25
C LEU A 16 3.80 26.05 -22.98
N ALA A 17 5.07 26.28 -23.28
CA ALA A 17 5.94 25.27 -23.88
C ALA A 17 6.24 24.10 -22.93
N THR A 18 6.16 24.28 -21.60
CA THR A 18 6.38 23.19 -20.63
C THR A 18 5.13 22.34 -20.35
N LEU A 19 3.92 22.83 -20.64
CA LEU A 19 2.67 22.10 -20.36
C LEU A 19 2.60 20.67 -20.96
N PRO A 20 3.05 20.41 -22.21
CA PRO A 20 3.01 19.06 -22.76
C PRO A 20 3.83 18.04 -21.94
N TRP A 21 4.89 18.50 -21.26
CA TRP A 21 5.73 17.64 -20.40
C TRP A 21 5.03 17.27 -19.10
N VAL A 22 4.09 18.08 -18.64
CA VAL A 22 3.25 17.75 -17.49
C VAL A 22 2.45 16.48 -17.76
N ALA A 23 1.83 16.40 -18.95
CA ALA A 23 1.10 15.20 -19.35
C ALA A 23 2.04 13.98 -19.50
N VAL A 24 3.26 14.18 -20.02
CA VAL A 24 4.27 13.10 -20.09
C VAL A 24 4.64 12.61 -18.69
N ILE A 25 4.90 13.51 -17.75
CA ILE A 25 5.26 13.17 -16.36
C ILE A 25 4.09 12.44 -15.68
N PHE A 26 2.88 12.94 -15.84
CA PHE A 26 1.68 12.31 -15.28
C PHE A 26 1.47 10.91 -15.87
N LYS A 27 1.62 10.76 -17.20
CA LYS A 27 1.63 9.47 -17.90
C LYS A 27 2.71 8.54 -17.37
N ASP A 28 3.95 9.01 -17.16
CA ASP A 28 5.03 8.19 -16.62
C ASP A 28 4.75 7.71 -15.20
N LYS A 29 4.09 8.53 -14.36
CA LYS A 29 3.67 8.12 -13.02
C LYS A 29 2.57 7.05 -13.05
N VAL A 30 1.58 7.19 -13.91
CA VAL A 30 0.53 6.18 -14.09
C VAL A 30 1.13 4.87 -14.62
N MET A 31 1.95 4.94 -15.67
CA MET A 31 2.54 3.75 -16.28
C MET A 31 3.66 3.10 -15.45
N GLY A 32 4.24 3.83 -14.48
CA GLY A 32 5.19 3.28 -13.52
C GLY A 32 4.52 2.67 -12.29
N ILE A 33 3.68 3.45 -11.59
CA ILE A 33 3.18 3.11 -10.26
C ILE A 33 1.84 2.41 -10.34
N ALA A 34 0.88 3.01 -11.05
CA ALA A 34 -0.46 2.43 -11.14
C ALA A 34 -0.46 1.11 -11.91
N PHE A 35 0.27 1.06 -13.02
CA PHE A 35 0.46 -0.16 -13.79
C PHE A 35 1.11 -1.26 -12.95
N MET A 36 2.03 -0.93 -12.05
CA MET A 36 2.60 -1.91 -11.13
C MET A 36 1.52 -2.55 -10.24
N PHE A 37 0.62 -1.74 -9.67
CA PHE A 37 -0.51 -2.27 -8.91
C PHE A 37 -1.47 -3.12 -9.77
N SER A 38 -1.70 -2.73 -11.03
CA SER A 38 -2.46 -3.55 -11.99
C SER A 38 -1.79 -4.90 -12.26
N MET A 39 -0.46 -4.91 -12.45
CA MET A 39 0.32 -6.13 -12.73
C MET A 39 0.42 -7.04 -11.51
N ARG A 40 0.51 -6.46 -10.31
CA ARG A 40 0.57 -7.20 -9.05
C ARG A 40 -0.67 -8.09 -8.83
N LYS A 41 -1.83 -7.73 -9.39
CA LYS A 41 -3.05 -8.56 -9.38
C LYS A 41 -2.85 -9.92 -10.07
N PHE A 42 -1.90 -10.01 -11.00
CA PHE A 42 -1.64 -11.22 -11.80
C PHE A 42 -0.31 -11.89 -11.49
N VAL A 43 0.65 -11.16 -10.89
CA VAL A 43 2.03 -11.63 -10.69
C VAL A 43 2.44 -11.48 -9.23
N GLU A 44 2.45 -12.61 -8.52
CA GLU A 44 2.82 -12.67 -7.10
C GLU A 44 4.34 -12.77 -6.86
N ASN A 45 5.09 -13.28 -7.83
CA ASN A 45 6.54 -13.41 -7.69
C ASN A 45 7.23 -12.05 -7.94
N PRO A 46 7.95 -11.47 -6.96
CA PRO A 46 8.68 -10.22 -7.12
C PRO A 46 9.66 -10.22 -8.30
N ALA A 47 10.36 -11.33 -8.53
CA ALA A 47 11.32 -11.45 -9.63
C ALA A 47 10.63 -11.40 -11.00
N ALA A 48 9.50 -12.08 -11.15
CA ALA A 48 8.70 -12.03 -12.37
C ALA A 48 8.13 -10.62 -12.59
N LEU A 49 7.69 -9.95 -11.52
CA LEU A 49 7.19 -8.58 -11.58
C LEU A 49 8.28 -7.62 -12.07
N THR A 50 9.48 -7.66 -11.48
CA THR A 50 10.60 -6.80 -11.94
C THR A 50 11.00 -7.10 -13.37
N PHE A 51 11.02 -8.37 -13.76
CA PHE A 51 11.34 -8.77 -15.12
C PHE A 51 10.36 -8.14 -16.12
N LEU A 52 9.06 -8.25 -15.87
CA LEU A 52 8.01 -7.67 -16.70
C LEU A 52 8.11 -6.14 -16.77
N LEU A 53 8.41 -5.48 -15.65
CA LEU A 53 8.60 -4.03 -15.61
C LEU A 53 9.85 -3.56 -16.36
N THR A 54 10.85 -4.44 -16.55
CA THR A 54 12.04 -4.14 -17.35
C THR A 54 11.88 -4.41 -18.85
N LEU A 55 10.82 -5.10 -19.30
CA LEU A 55 10.61 -5.38 -20.73
C LEU A 55 10.64 -4.14 -21.63
N PRO A 56 10.01 -3.00 -21.27
CA PRO A 56 10.12 -1.76 -22.05
C PRO A 56 11.54 -1.24 -22.19
N MET A 57 12.41 -1.48 -21.21
CA MET A 57 13.78 -0.99 -21.25
C MET A 57 14.59 -1.65 -22.37
N TYR A 58 14.29 -2.92 -22.72
CA TYR A 58 14.89 -3.63 -23.85
C TYR A 58 14.50 -3.00 -25.20
N ILE A 59 13.22 -2.65 -25.37
CA ILE A 59 12.75 -1.87 -26.54
C ILE A 59 13.52 -0.54 -26.60
N GLY A 60 13.69 0.07 -25.44
CA GLY A 60 14.37 1.32 -25.23
C GLY A 60 15.85 1.35 -25.56
N TRP A 61 16.51 0.21 -25.70
CA TRP A 61 17.88 0.13 -26.21
C TRP A 61 17.97 0.31 -27.72
N VAL A 62 16.89 -0.02 -28.44
CA VAL A 62 16.89 -0.04 -29.91
C VAL A 62 16.17 1.17 -30.48
N VAL A 63 14.95 1.44 -30.00
CA VAL A 63 14.05 2.41 -30.64
C VAL A 63 14.54 3.85 -30.52
N PRO A 64 14.84 4.41 -29.32
CA PRO A 64 15.25 5.82 -29.21
C PRO A 64 16.54 6.17 -29.94
N PRO A 65 17.63 5.37 -29.91
CA PRO A 65 18.83 5.67 -30.69
C PRO A 65 18.56 5.75 -32.19
N VAL A 66 17.77 4.82 -32.72
CA VAL A 66 17.41 4.80 -34.15
C VAL A 66 16.53 6.00 -34.50
N VAL A 67 15.48 6.25 -33.71
CA VAL A 67 14.52 7.33 -33.98
C VAL A 67 15.16 8.70 -33.84
N ASN A 68 15.95 8.95 -32.80
CA ASN A 68 16.67 10.22 -32.66
C ASN A 68 17.65 10.46 -33.82
N PHE A 69 18.37 9.41 -34.24
CA PHE A 69 19.29 9.50 -35.37
C PHE A 69 18.59 9.81 -36.69
N ILE A 70 17.44 9.17 -36.94
CA ILE A 70 16.61 9.40 -38.13
C ILE A 70 15.97 10.79 -38.07
N ALA A 71 15.41 11.17 -36.93
CA ALA A 71 14.75 12.45 -36.74
C ALA A 71 15.69 13.62 -37.05
N ASP A 72 16.98 13.53 -36.75
CA ASP A 72 17.92 14.60 -37.06
C ASP A 72 18.23 14.77 -38.56
N ARG A 73 17.90 13.79 -39.41
CA ARG A 73 18.26 13.73 -40.85
C ARG A 73 17.10 13.96 -41.82
N ILE A 74 15.87 13.92 -41.33
CA ILE A 74 14.66 14.09 -42.16
C ILE A 74 14.10 15.51 -41.98
N TRP A 75 13.56 16.08 -43.04
CA TRP A 75 12.74 17.29 -42.96
C TRP A 75 11.43 17.06 -43.70
N THR A 76 10.29 17.19 -43.02
CA THR A 76 8.96 17.04 -43.62
C THR A 76 8.22 18.38 -43.65
N ARG A 77 7.06 18.43 -44.32
CA ARG A 77 6.18 19.61 -44.35
C ARG A 77 5.69 20.04 -42.95
N TRP A 78 5.67 19.12 -41.98
CA TRP A 78 5.23 19.37 -40.61
C TRP A 78 6.39 19.64 -39.64
N GLY A 79 7.61 19.71 -40.14
CA GLY A 79 8.83 19.85 -39.35
C GLY A 79 9.69 18.59 -39.36
N ARG A 80 10.70 18.60 -38.50
CA ARG A 80 11.69 17.54 -38.32
C ARG A 80 11.27 16.52 -37.26
N ARG A 81 10.86 16.98 -36.08
CA ARG A 81 10.67 16.12 -34.89
C ARG A 81 9.19 15.87 -34.60
N LYS A 82 8.35 16.84 -34.92
CA LYS A 82 6.90 16.80 -34.74
C LYS A 82 6.23 15.54 -35.31
N PRO A 83 6.53 15.05 -36.53
CA PRO A 83 5.89 13.83 -37.02
C PRO A 83 6.13 12.62 -36.11
N PHE A 84 7.34 12.47 -35.56
CA PHE A 84 7.67 11.38 -34.64
C PHE A 84 6.92 11.52 -33.32
N VAL A 85 6.89 12.73 -32.75
CA VAL A 85 6.16 13.01 -31.50
C VAL A 85 4.66 12.76 -31.68
N VAL A 86 4.08 13.15 -32.82
CA VAL A 86 2.65 12.95 -33.10
C VAL A 86 2.31 11.46 -33.23
N VAL A 87 3.08 10.71 -34.03
CA VAL A 87 2.86 9.26 -34.20
C VAL A 87 3.06 8.52 -32.87
N SER A 88 4.11 8.88 -32.12
CA SER A 88 4.38 8.37 -30.79
C SER A 88 3.17 8.57 -29.87
N TRP A 89 2.71 9.81 -29.72
CA TRP A 89 1.66 10.14 -28.76
C TRP A 89 0.32 9.54 -29.17
N LEU A 90 -0.03 9.49 -30.46
CA LEU A 90 -1.24 8.80 -30.93
C LEU A 90 -1.22 7.31 -30.58
N GLY A 91 -0.09 6.63 -30.80
CA GLY A 91 0.07 5.23 -30.43
C GLY A 91 0.04 5.02 -28.91
N THR A 92 0.69 5.90 -28.14
CA THR A 92 0.68 5.88 -26.67
C THR A 92 -0.74 6.07 -26.11
N ILE A 93 -1.48 7.07 -26.59
CA ILE A 93 -2.88 7.34 -26.21
C ILE A 93 -3.76 6.12 -26.53
N SER A 94 -3.61 5.56 -27.73
CA SER A 94 -4.38 4.39 -28.15
C SER A 94 -4.09 3.19 -27.25
N ALA A 95 -2.82 2.92 -26.98
CA ALA A 95 -2.40 1.81 -26.12
C ALA A 95 -2.93 1.96 -24.69
N ILE A 96 -2.77 3.13 -24.05
CA ILE A 96 -3.28 3.38 -22.69
C ILE A 96 -4.81 3.24 -22.63
N THR A 97 -5.51 3.75 -23.65
CA THR A 97 -6.98 3.63 -23.73
C THR A 97 -7.42 2.18 -23.83
N CYS A 98 -6.70 1.35 -24.59
CA CYS A 98 -6.95 -0.08 -24.70
C CYS A 98 -6.56 -0.87 -23.42
N MET A 99 -5.53 -0.44 -22.70
CA MET A 99 -5.13 -1.06 -21.42
C MET A 99 -6.24 -1.02 -20.37
N ALA A 100 -7.01 0.08 -20.32
CA ALA A 100 -8.14 0.22 -19.40
C ALA A 100 -9.22 -0.87 -19.58
N VAL A 101 -9.34 -1.44 -20.77
CA VAL A 101 -10.35 -2.46 -21.11
C VAL A 101 -9.75 -3.84 -21.34
N ALA A 102 -8.48 -4.06 -20.97
CA ALA A 102 -7.80 -5.32 -21.18
C ALA A 102 -8.42 -6.46 -20.33
N PRO A 103 -8.94 -7.55 -20.94
CA PRO A 103 -9.70 -8.58 -20.21
C PRO A 103 -8.81 -9.63 -19.54
N SER A 104 -7.52 -9.69 -19.89
CA SER A 104 -6.58 -10.67 -19.36
C SER A 104 -5.16 -10.11 -19.26
N PHE A 105 -4.33 -10.78 -18.47
CA PHE A 105 -2.91 -10.47 -18.32
C PHE A 105 -2.18 -10.37 -19.67
N GLY A 106 -2.44 -11.30 -20.59
CA GLY A 106 -1.79 -11.31 -21.91
C GLY A 106 -2.13 -10.08 -22.75
N TRP A 107 -3.40 -9.64 -22.74
CA TRP A 107 -3.80 -8.41 -23.42
C TRP A 107 -3.22 -7.16 -22.77
N LEU A 108 -3.20 -7.11 -21.44
CA LEU A 108 -2.60 -5.99 -20.70
C LEU A 108 -1.10 -5.86 -21.03
N LEU A 109 -0.37 -6.99 -21.02
CA LEU A 109 1.03 -7.04 -21.39
C LEU A 109 1.23 -6.65 -22.87
N PHE A 110 0.40 -7.14 -23.77
CA PHE A 110 0.48 -6.78 -25.19
C PHE A 110 0.34 -5.26 -25.39
N PHE A 111 -0.70 -4.64 -24.84
CA PHE A 111 -0.89 -3.19 -24.95
C PHE A 111 0.21 -2.41 -24.24
N TYR A 112 0.75 -2.92 -23.13
CA TYR A 112 1.91 -2.32 -22.47
C TYR A 112 3.17 -2.35 -23.36
N MET A 113 3.40 -3.44 -24.10
CA MET A 113 4.52 -3.52 -25.05
C MET A 113 4.31 -2.59 -26.25
N VAL A 114 3.08 -2.49 -26.77
CA VAL A 114 2.72 -1.51 -27.80
C VAL A 114 2.95 -0.09 -27.30
N PHE A 115 2.49 0.22 -26.09
CA PHE A 115 2.74 1.49 -25.40
C PHE A 115 4.25 1.79 -25.34
N ALA A 116 5.07 0.82 -24.93
CA ALA A 116 6.52 1.01 -24.79
C ALA A 116 7.19 1.37 -26.13
N VAL A 117 6.84 0.67 -27.21
CA VAL A 117 7.35 0.97 -28.56
C VAL A 117 6.99 2.39 -28.97
N PHE A 118 5.70 2.77 -28.87
CA PHE A 118 5.25 4.11 -29.25
C PHE A 118 5.79 5.19 -28.32
N ASN A 119 5.98 4.91 -27.04
CA ASN A 119 6.59 5.85 -26.11
C ASN A 119 8.04 6.14 -26.48
N ASP A 120 8.83 5.11 -26.79
CA ASP A 120 10.23 5.27 -27.19
C ASP A 120 10.40 5.89 -28.59
N LEU A 121 9.42 5.73 -29.49
CA LEU A 121 9.32 6.50 -30.74
C LEU A 121 9.23 8.01 -30.48
N GLY A 122 8.78 8.41 -29.29
CA GLY A 122 8.69 9.81 -28.85
C GLY A 122 10.01 10.41 -28.39
N GLY A 123 11.13 9.67 -28.45
CA GLY A 123 12.46 10.12 -28.04
C GLY A 123 12.86 11.55 -28.47
N PRO A 124 12.51 12.03 -29.70
CA PRO A 124 12.81 13.39 -30.13
C PRO A 124 12.11 14.52 -29.36
N VAL A 125 11.16 14.21 -28.46
CA VAL A 125 10.41 15.21 -27.69
C VAL A 125 11.32 16.06 -26.79
N GLU A 126 12.30 15.44 -26.13
CA GLU A 126 13.26 16.16 -25.28
C GLU A 126 14.15 17.09 -26.11
N SER A 127 14.53 16.64 -27.30
CA SER A 127 15.32 17.45 -28.21
C SER A 127 14.48 18.63 -28.74
N LEU A 128 13.20 18.43 -29.05
CA LEU A 128 12.27 19.49 -29.46
C LEU A 128 12.13 20.58 -28.38
N LYS A 129 12.10 20.20 -27.09
CA LYS A 129 12.11 21.16 -25.95
C LYS A 129 13.27 22.13 -26.05
N MET A 130 14.47 21.59 -26.28
CA MET A 130 15.72 22.36 -26.31
C MET A 130 15.82 23.29 -27.53
N GLU A 131 14.99 23.08 -28.55
CA GLU A 131 14.86 23.96 -29.73
C GLU A 131 13.81 25.06 -29.57
N ILE A 132 12.78 24.82 -28.77
CA ILE A 132 11.78 25.83 -28.42
C ILE A 132 12.42 26.88 -27.51
N VAL A 133 13.20 26.44 -26.52
CA VAL A 133 13.79 27.34 -25.53
C VAL A 133 15.24 27.72 -25.90
N PRO A 134 15.51 29.02 -26.13
CA PRO A 134 16.84 29.48 -26.48
C PRO A 134 17.85 29.25 -25.35
N PRO A 135 19.15 29.06 -25.66
CA PRO A 135 20.18 28.71 -24.68
C PRO A 135 20.20 29.60 -23.43
N ALA A 136 20.03 30.92 -23.58
CA ALA A 136 20.03 31.88 -22.48
C ALA A 136 18.88 31.69 -21.47
N GLN A 137 17.78 31.04 -21.87
CA GLN A 137 16.57 30.86 -21.05
C GLN A 137 16.33 29.39 -20.64
N ARG A 138 17.24 28.46 -21.00
CA ARG A 138 17.08 27.02 -20.69
C ARG A 138 17.08 26.74 -19.19
N ALA A 139 17.92 27.43 -18.41
CA ALA A 139 17.95 27.28 -16.97
C ALA A 139 16.61 27.68 -16.33
N THR A 140 16.04 28.82 -16.75
CA THR A 140 14.72 29.28 -16.31
C THR A 140 13.61 28.30 -16.72
N SER A 141 13.64 27.80 -17.96
CA SER A 141 12.65 26.80 -18.41
C SER A 141 12.74 25.49 -17.65
N GLN A 142 13.94 25.04 -17.28
CA GLN A 142 14.10 23.82 -16.47
C GLN A 142 13.59 24.03 -15.05
N ALA A 143 13.84 25.19 -14.44
CA ALA A 143 13.28 25.52 -13.12
C ALA A 143 11.74 25.56 -13.14
N VAL A 144 11.14 26.22 -14.16
CA VAL A 144 9.67 26.23 -14.35
C VAL A 144 9.14 24.82 -14.56
N LEU A 145 9.81 24.01 -15.38
CA LEU A 145 9.42 22.62 -15.61
C LEU A 145 9.46 21.79 -14.32
N SER A 146 10.54 21.86 -13.53
CA SER A 146 10.66 21.15 -12.26
C SER A 146 9.56 21.57 -11.28
N TRP A 147 9.21 22.85 -11.24
CA TRP A 147 8.14 23.35 -10.38
C TRP A 147 6.76 22.82 -10.81
N ILE A 148 6.41 22.92 -12.10
CA ILE A 148 5.13 22.42 -12.62
C ILE A 148 5.07 20.87 -12.52
N ALA A 149 6.20 20.19 -12.76
CA ALA A 149 6.32 18.75 -12.57
C ALA A 149 5.99 18.35 -11.12
N GLN A 150 6.47 19.10 -10.14
CA GLN A 150 6.16 18.84 -8.74
C GLN A 150 4.68 18.99 -8.44
N VAL A 151 4.02 20.01 -9.00
CA VAL A 151 2.55 20.17 -8.90
C VAL A 151 1.83 18.98 -9.53
N ALA A 152 2.27 18.50 -10.69
CA ALA A 152 1.67 17.34 -11.35
C ALA A 152 1.81 16.06 -10.53
N VAL A 153 2.99 15.87 -9.92
CA VAL A 153 3.26 14.75 -9.01
C VAL A 153 2.39 14.84 -7.75
N LEU A 154 2.19 16.04 -7.19
CA LEU A 154 1.27 16.26 -6.07
C LEU A 154 -0.17 15.86 -6.43
N VAL A 155 -0.68 16.32 -7.58
CA VAL A 155 -2.02 15.97 -8.06
C VAL A 155 -2.15 14.45 -8.26
N PHE A 156 -1.13 13.80 -8.83
CA PHE A 156 -1.12 12.35 -8.98
C PHE A 156 -1.23 11.62 -7.64
N TRP A 157 -0.41 11.99 -6.65
CA TRP A 157 -0.38 11.31 -5.36
C TRP A 157 -1.57 11.63 -4.46
N VAL A 158 -2.13 12.84 -4.49
CA VAL A 158 -3.28 13.17 -3.64
C VAL A 158 -4.59 12.65 -4.25
N VAL A 159 -4.75 12.83 -5.55
CA VAL A 159 -6.05 12.64 -6.22
C VAL A 159 -6.10 11.32 -6.97
N ALA A 160 -5.09 11.00 -7.78
CA ALA A 160 -5.17 9.88 -8.71
C ALA A 160 -4.98 8.53 -8.01
N ILE A 161 -3.93 8.39 -7.19
CA ILE A 161 -3.66 7.12 -6.50
C ILE A 161 -4.63 6.88 -5.33
N GLY A 162 -5.06 7.95 -4.65
CA GLY A 162 -5.97 7.88 -3.52
C GLY A 162 -7.31 7.24 -3.88
N ARG A 163 -7.76 7.51 -5.11
CA ARG A 163 -9.03 7.04 -5.67
C ARG A 163 -8.87 5.80 -6.56
N PHE A 164 -7.70 5.16 -6.56
CA PHE A 164 -7.39 4.06 -7.46
C PHE A 164 -8.34 2.86 -7.28
N ASP A 165 -8.71 2.56 -6.02
CA ASP A 165 -9.57 1.43 -5.67
C ASP A 165 -11.07 1.78 -5.64
N GLU A 166 -11.43 3.05 -5.81
CA GLU A 166 -12.84 3.48 -5.83
C GLU A 166 -13.53 3.02 -7.13
N VAL A 167 -14.81 2.65 -7.06
CA VAL A 167 -15.64 2.42 -8.25
C VAL A 167 -16.67 3.54 -8.30
N THR A 168 -16.64 4.32 -9.37
CA THR A 168 -17.57 5.44 -9.58
C THR A 168 -18.46 5.17 -10.77
N THR A 169 -19.70 5.64 -10.72
CA THR A 169 -20.63 5.57 -11.85
C THR A 169 -20.57 6.89 -12.61
N MET A 170 -20.17 6.85 -13.88
CA MET A 170 -20.22 8.00 -14.79
C MET A 170 -21.01 7.60 -16.04
N PHE A 171 -22.05 8.36 -16.38
CA PHE A 171 -22.94 8.08 -17.53
C PHE A 171 -23.51 6.65 -17.54
N ASN A 172 -23.92 6.12 -16.38
CA ASN A 172 -24.43 4.75 -16.20
C ASN A 172 -23.43 3.62 -16.55
N ILE A 173 -22.13 3.94 -16.64
CA ILE A 173 -21.04 2.96 -16.76
C ILE A 173 -20.29 2.93 -15.43
N ALA A 174 -20.14 1.75 -14.83
CA ALA A 174 -19.29 1.57 -13.66
C ALA A 174 -17.82 1.61 -14.11
N ILE A 175 -17.10 2.64 -13.67
CA ILE A 175 -15.69 2.86 -14.01
C ILE A 175 -14.88 2.65 -12.74
N SER A 176 -13.95 1.69 -12.76
CA SER A 176 -12.99 1.55 -11.68
C SER A 176 -12.00 2.72 -11.67
N GLY A 177 -11.47 3.09 -10.51
CA GLY A 177 -10.49 4.17 -10.38
C GLY A 177 -9.25 3.94 -11.27
N GLU A 178 -8.84 2.68 -11.40
CA GLU A 178 -7.83 2.23 -12.37
C GLU A 178 -8.17 2.64 -13.82
N GLN A 179 -9.37 2.32 -14.29
CA GLN A 179 -9.84 2.67 -15.64
C GLN A 179 -9.95 4.18 -15.82
N GLY A 180 -10.54 4.86 -14.82
CA GLY A 180 -10.68 6.31 -14.81
C GLY A 180 -9.33 7.02 -14.93
N MET A 181 -8.30 6.50 -14.28
CA MET A 181 -6.96 7.08 -14.36
C MET A 181 -6.29 6.87 -15.72
N TYR A 182 -6.39 5.67 -16.32
CA TYR A 182 -5.88 5.46 -17.67
C TYR A 182 -6.57 6.38 -18.70
N TRP A 183 -7.90 6.52 -18.61
CA TRP A 183 -8.63 7.43 -19.49
C TRP A 183 -8.32 8.91 -19.23
N ALA A 184 -8.17 9.33 -17.97
CA ALA A 184 -7.78 10.69 -17.64
C ALA A 184 -6.42 11.06 -18.24
N VAL A 185 -5.45 10.15 -18.18
CA VAL A 185 -4.15 10.30 -18.86
C VAL A 185 -4.34 10.40 -20.37
N SER A 186 -5.08 9.48 -20.98
CA SER A 186 -5.31 9.48 -22.43
C SER A 186 -5.94 10.78 -22.90
N ILE A 187 -6.97 11.29 -22.20
CA ILE A 187 -7.63 12.56 -22.51
C ILE A 187 -6.66 13.74 -22.33
N GLY A 188 -5.93 13.79 -21.21
CA GLY A 188 -4.92 14.82 -20.97
C GLY A 188 -3.84 14.84 -22.04
N MET A 189 -3.35 13.67 -22.45
CA MET A 189 -2.40 13.52 -23.56
C MET A 189 -3.02 13.92 -24.91
N CYS A 190 -4.29 13.60 -25.19
CA CYS A 190 -4.99 14.06 -26.39
C CYS A 190 -5.03 15.59 -26.46
N VAL A 191 -5.40 16.26 -25.36
CA VAL A 191 -5.43 17.73 -25.29
C VAL A 191 -4.03 18.31 -25.53
N MET A 192 -3.00 17.75 -24.90
CA MET A 192 -1.62 18.21 -25.09
C MET A 192 -1.08 17.89 -26.50
N LEU A 193 -1.53 16.79 -27.12
CA LEU A 193 -1.22 16.46 -28.50
C LEU A 193 -1.81 17.50 -29.47
N LEU A 194 -3.07 17.88 -29.27
CA LEU A 194 -3.71 18.94 -30.04
C LEU A 194 -2.98 20.28 -29.86
N PHE A 195 -2.59 20.61 -28.62
CA PHE A 195 -1.79 21.79 -28.34
C PHE A 195 -0.41 21.75 -29.03
N LEU A 196 0.29 20.62 -29.02
CA LEU A 196 1.59 20.47 -29.69
C LEU A 196 1.44 20.52 -31.22
N THR A 197 0.41 19.88 -31.76
CA THR A 197 0.17 19.81 -33.21
C THR A 197 -0.28 21.14 -33.81
N LEU A 198 -1.10 21.92 -33.09
CA LEU A 198 -1.60 23.20 -33.58
C LEU A 198 -0.78 24.39 -33.07
N GLY A 199 -0.22 24.29 -31.87
CA GLY A 199 0.42 25.41 -31.17
C GLY A 199 1.90 25.61 -31.49
N ILE A 200 2.64 24.57 -31.88
CA ILE A 200 4.10 24.63 -32.11
C ILE A 200 4.42 24.53 -33.60
N LYS A 201 5.13 25.53 -34.14
CA LYS A 201 5.67 25.51 -35.51
C LYS A 201 7.18 25.40 -35.49
N GLU A 202 7.66 24.33 -36.12
CA GLU A 202 9.08 24.13 -36.36
C GLU A 202 9.57 25.01 -37.53
N THR A 203 10.74 25.61 -37.33
CA THR A 203 11.50 26.36 -38.33
C THR A 203 12.69 25.52 -38.78
N ASN A 204 13.04 25.58 -40.07
CA ASN A 204 14.13 24.77 -40.62
C ASN A 204 15.48 25.27 -40.08
N PRO A 205 16.22 24.46 -39.31
CA PRO A 205 17.48 24.92 -38.72
C PRO A 205 18.67 24.88 -39.69
N HIS A 206 18.47 24.62 -41.00
CA HIS A 206 19.54 24.44 -41.99
C HIS A 206 20.64 23.48 -41.50
N SER A 207 20.23 22.28 -41.05
CA SER A 207 21.15 21.27 -40.51
C SER A 207 22.13 20.77 -41.57
N ALA A 208 23.43 20.81 -41.25
CA ALA A 208 24.53 20.29 -42.09
C ALA A 208 24.51 18.75 -42.27
N LEU A 209 23.70 18.03 -41.49
CA LEU A 209 23.62 16.57 -41.51
C LEU A 209 22.52 16.02 -42.44
N ARG A 210 21.78 16.91 -43.12
CA ARG A 210 20.69 16.56 -44.03
C ARG A 210 21.24 15.79 -45.23
N GLY A 211 20.77 14.56 -45.46
CA GLY A 211 21.17 13.72 -46.60
C GLY A 211 22.30 12.72 -46.34
N GLN A 212 22.89 12.66 -45.13
CA GLN A 212 23.79 11.56 -44.78
C GLN A 212 23.05 10.22 -44.77
N ARG A 213 23.61 9.20 -45.44
CA ARG A 213 23.05 7.84 -45.46
C ARG A 213 23.10 7.21 -44.07
N PHE A 214 22.02 6.54 -43.68
CA PHE A 214 21.95 5.77 -42.44
C PHE A 214 22.95 4.59 -42.52
N SER A 215 23.82 4.48 -41.52
CA SER A 215 24.68 3.31 -41.35
C SER A 215 24.84 3.02 -39.86
N PHE A 216 24.54 1.78 -39.47
CA PHE A 216 24.76 1.29 -38.11
C PHE A 216 26.21 1.48 -37.66
N ARG A 217 27.18 1.33 -38.57
CA ARG A 217 28.60 1.52 -38.26
C ARG A 217 28.92 2.93 -37.80
N THR A 218 28.26 3.95 -38.34
CA THR A 218 28.47 5.36 -37.96
C THR A 218 27.82 5.68 -36.62
N VAL A 219 26.65 5.10 -36.34
CA VAL A 219 25.95 5.24 -35.05
C VAL A 219 26.76 4.60 -33.93
N PHE A 220 27.11 3.32 -34.08
CA PHE A 220 27.90 2.59 -33.09
C PHE A 220 29.34 3.14 -32.97
N GLY A 221 29.96 3.54 -34.08
CA GLY A 221 31.29 4.16 -34.06
C GLY A 221 31.33 5.49 -33.29
N GLY A 222 30.27 6.31 -33.38
CA GLY A 222 30.15 7.54 -32.61
C GLY A 222 29.81 7.29 -31.14
N LEU A 223 28.90 6.35 -30.86
CA LEU A 223 28.50 5.97 -29.50
C LEU A 223 29.68 5.43 -28.70
N PHE A 224 30.57 4.63 -29.29
CA PHE A 224 31.70 4.02 -28.60
C PHE A 224 33.03 4.75 -28.83
N SER A 225 32.99 6.09 -28.98
CA SER A 225 34.22 6.88 -29.10
C SER A 225 35.07 6.78 -27.82
N LYS A 226 36.39 6.63 -28.00
CA LYS A 226 37.33 6.34 -26.90
C LYS A 226 37.32 7.39 -25.78
N HIS A 227 37.03 8.65 -26.09
CA HIS A 227 37.03 9.73 -25.11
C HIS A 227 35.70 9.91 -24.36
N LEU A 228 34.58 9.40 -24.88
CA LEU A 228 33.30 9.39 -24.14
C LEU A 228 33.21 8.22 -23.17
N TRP A 229 34.04 7.19 -23.35
CA TRP A 229 34.04 5.98 -22.52
C TRP A 229 34.14 6.26 -21.00
N PRO A 230 35.04 7.14 -20.51
CA PRO A 230 35.06 7.50 -19.09
C PRO A 230 33.78 8.18 -18.61
N VAL A 231 33.12 8.98 -19.46
CA VAL A 231 31.86 9.64 -19.12
C VAL A 231 30.71 8.63 -19.07
N TYR A 232 30.75 7.56 -19.88
CA TYR A 232 29.80 6.45 -19.75
C TYR A 232 30.03 5.62 -18.49
N ILE A 233 31.28 5.45 -18.03
CA ILE A 233 31.56 4.85 -16.72
C ILE A 233 30.93 5.70 -15.62
N LEU A 234 31.02 7.03 -15.71
CA LEU A 234 30.34 7.93 -14.78
C LEU A 234 28.81 7.77 -14.89
N ALA A 235 28.23 7.72 -16.09
CA ALA A 235 26.80 7.49 -16.28
C ALA A 235 26.33 6.13 -15.73
N PHE A 236 27.15 5.09 -15.86
CA PHE A 236 26.92 3.77 -15.27
C PHE A 236 26.92 3.84 -13.74
N SER A 237 27.91 4.52 -13.16
CA SER A 237 28.01 4.77 -11.72
C SER A 237 26.78 5.52 -11.19
N VAL A 238 26.38 6.60 -11.86
CA VAL A 238 25.16 7.36 -11.55
C VAL A 238 23.93 6.47 -11.58
N ALA A 239 23.78 5.65 -12.62
CA ALA A 239 22.63 4.75 -12.76
C ALA A 239 22.59 3.68 -11.65
N ILE A 240 23.75 3.16 -11.23
CA ILE A 240 23.85 2.26 -10.08
C ILE A 240 23.49 3.01 -8.78
N LEU A 241 24.06 4.19 -8.56
CA LEU A 241 23.81 5.01 -7.37
C LEU A 241 22.33 5.42 -7.24
N GLY A 242 21.67 5.66 -8.37
CA GLY A 242 20.25 5.96 -8.46
C GLY A 242 19.34 4.74 -8.34
N THR A 243 19.88 3.53 -8.20
CA THR A 243 19.08 2.34 -7.93
C THR A 243 18.48 2.46 -6.53
N GLY A 244 17.16 2.28 -6.43
CA GLY A 244 16.44 2.10 -5.17
C GLY A 244 15.59 0.84 -5.23
N LEU A 245 14.68 0.68 -4.27
CA LEU A 245 13.72 -0.43 -4.27
C LEU A 245 12.76 -0.42 -5.48
N GLY A 246 12.63 0.71 -6.18
CA GLY A 246 11.77 0.85 -7.36
C GLY A 246 10.32 0.50 -7.05
N ALA A 247 9.77 -0.47 -7.79
CA ALA A 247 8.43 -1.00 -7.59
C ALA A 247 8.20 -1.60 -6.19
N PHE A 248 9.24 -2.17 -5.56
CA PHE A 248 9.12 -2.78 -4.24
C PHE A 248 8.94 -1.77 -3.13
N ASN A 249 9.35 -0.50 -3.32
CA ASN A 249 9.06 0.53 -2.32
C ASN A 249 7.54 0.71 -2.12
N GLN A 250 6.78 0.53 -3.20
CA GLN A 250 5.32 0.63 -3.16
C GLN A 250 4.72 -0.57 -2.43
N LEU A 251 5.20 -1.78 -2.74
CA LEU A 251 4.76 -3.02 -2.07
C LEU A 251 5.18 -3.07 -0.60
N LEU A 252 6.35 -2.52 -0.25
CA LEU A 252 6.79 -2.35 1.13
C LEU A 252 5.76 -1.53 1.93
N ILE A 253 5.30 -0.41 1.36
CA ILE A 253 4.35 0.48 2.02
C ILE A 253 2.95 -0.16 2.12
N THR A 254 2.45 -0.74 1.03
CA THR A 254 1.07 -1.24 0.99
C THR A 254 0.90 -2.66 1.51
N GLU A 255 1.79 -3.59 1.17
CA GLU A 255 1.66 -5.01 1.53
C GLU A 255 2.36 -5.35 2.85
N GLN A 256 3.61 -4.91 3.04
CA GLN A 256 4.38 -5.24 4.24
C GLN A 256 3.99 -4.35 5.43
N TRP A 257 3.92 -3.04 5.23
CA TRP A 257 3.48 -2.12 6.29
C TRP A 257 1.97 -1.98 6.37
N GLY A 258 1.20 -2.38 5.36
CA GLY A 258 -0.27 -2.32 5.42
C GLY A 258 -0.81 -0.89 5.51
N TYR A 259 -0.14 0.08 4.87
CA TYR A 259 -0.70 1.41 4.67
C TYR A 259 -1.63 1.43 3.47
N THR A 260 -2.66 2.27 3.54
CA THR A 260 -3.53 2.47 2.38
C THR A 260 -2.79 3.25 1.30
N LYS A 261 -3.23 3.11 0.05
CA LYS A 261 -2.71 3.93 -1.07
C LYS A 261 -2.94 5.42 -0.83
N GLN A 262 -4.01 5.77 -0.09
CA GLN A 262 -4.30 7.13 0.33
C GLN A 262 -3.25 7.65 1.33
N ASP A 263 -2.90 6.86 2.35
CA ASP A 263 -1.88 7.26 3.34
C ASP A 263 -0.53 7.52 2.66
N GLN A 264 -0.18 6.66 1.70
CA GLN A 264 1.01 6.83 0.88
C GLN A 264 0.94 8.12 0.05
N GLY A 265 -0.20 8.37 -0.58
CA GLY A 265 -0.47 9.60 -1.34
C GLY A 265 -0.31 10.85 -0.49
N THR A 266 -0.92 10.88 0.70
CA THR A 266 -0.82 11.98 1.65
C THR A 266 0.62 12.20 2.12
N ASN A 267 1.34 11.13 2.44
CA ASN A 267 2.74 11.19 2.86
C ASN A 267 3.63 11.86 1.78
N ILE A 268 3.54 11.39 0.53
CA ILE A 268 4.32 11.97 -0.57
C ILE A 268 3.86 13.40 -0.89
N ALA A 269 2.58 13.71 -0.66
CA ALA A 269 2.05 15.05 -0.87
C ALA A 269 2.63 16.10 0.10
N ILE A 270 2.73 15.76 1.39
CA ILE A 270 3.36 16.63 2.39
C ILE A 270 4.79 16.95 1.95
N GLY A 271 5.53 15.92 1.58
CA GLY A 271 6.87 16.08 1.06
C GLY A 271 6.97 16.91 -0.22
N GLY A 272 6.05 16.69 -1.15
CA GLY A 272 6.01 17.45 -2.39
C GLY A 272 5.72 18.94 -2.20
N ILE A 273 4.95 19.32 -1.17
CA ILE A 273 4.71 20.72 -0.80
C ILE A 273 5.99 21.36 -0.28
N ILE A 274 6.74 20.66 0.59
CA ILE A 274 8.04 21.13 1.10
C ILE A 274 9.00 21.37 -0.07
N ASN A 275 9.11 20.39 -0.97
CA ASN A 275 9.96 20.49 -2.15
C ASN A 275 9.58 21.63 -3.09
N LEU A 276 8.30 22.00 -3.18
CA LEU A 276 7.83 23.12 -4.01
C LEU A 276 8.50 24.45 -3.62
N PHE A 277 8.72 24.68 -2.32
CA PHE A 277 9.39 25.87 -1.80
C PHE A 277 10.91 25.72 -1.78
N LEU A 278 11.40 24.50 -1.56
CA LEU A 278 12.81 24.22 -1.35
C LEU A 278 13.60 24.22 -2.68
N ILE A 279 13.02 23.71 -3.77
CA ILE A 279 13.65 23.66 -5.10
C ILE A 279 14.15 25.05 -5.58
N PRO A 280 13.33 26.13 -5.58
CA PRO A 280 13.80 27.46 -5.97
C PRO A 280 14.98 27.97 -5.13
N MET A 281 14.95 27.74 -3.81
CA MET A 281 16.01 28.18 -2.89
C MET A 281 17.33 27.46 -3.17
N LEU A 282 17.27 26.13 -3.36
CA LEU A 282 18.44 25.34 -3.73
C LEU A 282 18.98 25.71 -5.11
N GLY A 283 18.08 26.06 -6.04
CA GLY A 283 18.37 26.67 -7.34
C GLY A 283 19.41 27.79 -7.28
N LEU A 284 19.23 28.69 -6.32
CA LEU A 284 20.07 29.87 -6.13
C LEU A 284 21.41 29.52 -5.48
N LEU A 285 21.42 28.57 -4.54
CA LEU A 285 22.62 28.11 -3.81
C LEU A 285 23.58 27.29 -4.69
N ALA A 286 23.05 26.47 -5.60
CA ALA A 286 23.84 25.55 -6.42
C ALA A 286 24.92 26.23 -7.29
N ASN A 287 24.76 27.52 -7.61
CA ASN A 287 25.71 28.28 -8.44
C ASN A 287 26.99 28.70 -7.71
N ARG A 288 27.07 28.55 -6.37
CA ARG A 288 28.19 29.07 -5.57
C ARG A 288 29.22 28.03 -5.13
N VAL A 289 29.02 26.74 -5.42
CA VAL A 289 29.82 25.65 -4.83
C VAL A 289 30.46 24.76 -5.90
N GLY A 290 31.63 24.19 -5.60
CA GLY A 290 32.36 23.29 -6.49
C GLY A 290 31.60 22.00 -6.79
N ARG A 291 31.22 21.79 -8.06
CA ARG A 291 30.26 20.77 -8.51
C ARG A 291 30.64 19.32 -8.17
N GLY A 292 31.91 18.94 -8.42
CA GLY A 292 32.35 17.54 -8.27
C GLY A 292 32.40 17.05 -6.82
N ASN A 293 32.99 17.84 -5.92
CA ASN A 293 33.08 17.47 -4.50
C ASN A 293 31.70 17.52 -3.83
N VAL A 294 30.85 18.47 -4.23
CA VAL A 294 29.46 18.55 -3.76
C VAL A 294 28.67 17.31 -4.19
N TYR A 295 28.79 16.90 -5.45
CA TYR A 295 28.14 15.68 -5.94
C TYR A 295 28.53 14.45 -5.09
N VAL A 296 29.82 14.23 -4.86
CA VAL A 296 30.28 13.10 -4.02
C VAL A 296 29.79 13.22 -2.58
N GLY A 297 29.88 14.41 -1.98
CA GLY A 297 29.42 14.65 -0.62
C GLY A 297 27.93 14.36 -0.45
N LEU A 298 27.11 14.78 -1.42
CA LEU A 298 25.67 14.52 -1.43
C LEU A 298 25.33 13.04 -1.65
N VAL A 299 26.07 12.34 -2.53
CA VAL A 299 25.92 10.89 -2.72
C VAL A 299 26.23 10.17 -1.41
N ILE A 300 27.34 10.49 -0.75
CA ILE A 300 27.70 9.90 0.55
C ILE A 300 26.63 10.20 1.59
N ALA A 301 26.16 11.45 1.68
CA ALA A 301 25.08 11.82 2.59
C ALA A 301 23.80 11.02 2.32
N GLY A 302 23.42 10.84 1.05
CA GLY A 302 22.27 10.04 0.64
C GLY A 302 22.41 8.57 1.05
N ILE A 303 23.58 7.97 0.86
CA ILE A 303 23.87 6.59 1.29
C ILE A 303 23.79 6.48 2.82
N VAL A 304 24.37 7.42 3.56
CA VAL A 304 24.33 7.45 5.02
C VAL A 304 22.90 7.59 5.54
N VAL A 305 22.10 8.48 4.96
CA VAL A 305 20.68 8.64 5.36
C VAL A 305 19.89 7.39 5.02
N ASN A 306 20.09 6.79 3.84
CA ASN A 306 19.39 5.57 3.43
C ASN A 306 19.76 4.37 4.33
N PHE A 307 21.04 4.22 4.68
CA PHE A 307 21.50 3.19 5.62
C PHE A 307 20.98 3.44 7.04
N SER A 308 21.00 4.70 7.50
CA SER A 308 20.46 5.08 8.81
C SER A 308 18.95 4.81 8.89
N MET A 309 18.21 5.09 7.81
CA MET A 309 16.79 4.77 7.69
C MET A 309 16.54 3.27 7.80
N TYR A 310 17.30 2.45 7.05
CA TYR A 310 17.20 0.99 7.14
C TYR A 310 17.48 0.47 8.56
N MET A 311 18.60 0.89 9.16
CA MET A 311 18.97 0.50 10.53
C MET A 311 17.92 0.95 11.56
N TYR A 312 17.33 2.13 11.35
CA TYR A 312 16.27 2.65 12.22
C TYR A 312 14.99 1.80 12.10
N TYR A 313 14.55 1.48 10.88
CA TYR A 313 13.36 0.65 10.68
C TYR A 313 13.53 -0.78 11.18
N GLU A 314 14.70 -1.38 10.96
CA GLU A 314 14.93 -2.78 11.32
C GLU A 314 15.22 -2.96 12.81
N HIS A 315 16.00 -2.06 13.43
CA HIS A 315 16.54 -2.29 14.78
C HIS A 315 16.04 -1.33 15.86
N VAL A 316 15.44 -0.19 15.49
CA VAL A 316 14.97 0.81 16.48
C VAL A 316 13.45 0.75 16.64
N LEU A 317 12.71 0.46 15.57
CA LEU A 317 11.26 0.33 15.64
C LEU A 317 10.84 -1.03 16.21
N PHE A 318 9.89 -0.98 17.14
CA PHE A 318 9.38 -2.17 17.83
C PHE A 318 8.59 -3.13 16.92
N ASP A 319 7.92 -2.59 15.89
CA ASP A 319 7.08 -3.33 14.94
C ASP A 319 7.65 -3.31 13.51
N SER A 320 8.88 -2.83 13.33
CA SER A 320 9.53 -2.64 12.02
C SER A 320 8.66 -1.89 10.99
N ARG A 321 7.66 -1.13 11.46
CA ARG A 321 6.70 -0.38 10.66
C ARG A 321 6.82 1.11 11.02
N PRO A 322 7.43 1.93 10.15
CA PRO A 322 7.55 3.35 10.42
C PRO A 322 6.18 4.02 10.42
N THR A 323 6.00 4.97 11.33
CA THR A 323 4.87 5.88 11.32
C THR A 323 4.90 6.77 10.06
N LEU A 324 3.75 7.32 9.67
CA LEU A 324 3.67 8.23 8.51
C LEU A 324 4.62 9.42 8.64
N ILE A 325 4.79 9.95 9.84
CA ILE A 325 5.69 11.07 10.12
C ILE A 325 7.15 10.69 9.87
N GLU A 326 7.58 9.52 10.33
CA GLU A 326 8.95 9.04 10.13
C GLU A 326 9.26 8.83 8.65
N MET A 327 8.30 8.27 7.92
CA MET A 327 8.41 8.12 6.47
C MET A 327 8.52 9.48 5.77
N VAL A 328 7.77 10.51 6.20
CA VAL A 328 7.92 11.88 5.68
C VAL A 328 9.32 12.41 5.97
N VAL A 329 9.82 12.27 7.20
CA VAL A 329 11.13 12.81 7.60
C VAL A 329 12.27 12.19 6.79
N PHE A 330 12.36 10.86 6.72
CA PHE A 330 13.41 10.20 5.93
C PHE A 330 13.20 10.40 4.42
N GLY A 331 11.96 10.33 3.95
CA GLY A 331 11.60 10.56 2.56
C GLY A 331 12.01 11.96 2.09
N GLU A 332 11.79 12.98 2.91
CA GLU A 332 12.17 14.35 2.59
C GLU A 332 13.68 14.58 2.65
N MET A 333 14.38 14.03 3.64
CA MET A 333 15.85 14.10 3.65
C MET A 333 16.44 13.51 2.37
N LEU A 334 15.97 12.32 1.95
CA LEU A 334 16.40 11.68 0.71
C LEU A 334 15.97 12.46 -0.53
N SER A 335 14.77 13.04 -0.55
CA SER A 335 14.27 13.87 -1.64
C SER A 335 15.15 15.11 -1.85
N VAL A 336 15.41 15.86 -0.78
CA VAL A 336 16.25 17.07 -0.81
C VAL A 336 17.67 16.74 -1.27
N ILE A 337 18.28 15.68 -0.72
CA ILE A 337 19.60 15.22 -1.15
C ILE A 337 19.57 14.80 -2.62
N GLY A 338 18.54 14.09 -3.07
CA GLY A 338 18.37 13.66 -4.46
C GLY A 338 18.27 14.83 -5.44
N ILE A 339 17.47 15.85 -5.11
CA ILE A 339 17.33 17.09 -5.89
C ILE A 339 18.68 17.79 -5.99
N LEU A 340 19.37 17.99 -4.87
CA LEU A 340 20.70 18.61 -4.83
C LEU A 340 21.72 17.82 -5.65
N THR A 341 21.67 16.49 -5.56
CA THR A 341 22.56 15.59 -6.30
C THR A 341 22.35 15.74 -7.80
N GLY A 342 21.08 15.76 -8.26
CA GLY A 342 20.74 15.96 -9.67
C GLY A 342 21.17 17.33 -10.22
N MET A 343 21.04 18.38 -9.38
CA MET A 343 21.49 19.74 -9.70
C MET A 343 23.01 19.86 -9.82
N ALA A 344 23.78 19.14 -8.99
CA ALA A 344 25.24 19.11 -9.07
C ALA A 344 25.74 18.23 -10.24
N LEU A 345 25.08 17.10 -10.45
CA LEU A 345 25.47 16.09 -11.43
C LEU A 345 25.36 16.59 -12.87
N THR A 346 24.23 17.21 -13.23
CA THR A 346 23.95 17.56 -14.64
C THR A 346 25.02 18.52 -15.20
N PRO A 347 25.36 19.64 -14.54
CA PRO A 347 26.45 20.51 -14.98
C PRO A 347 27.83 19.83 -14.90
N PHE A 348 28.07 19.02 -13.86
CA PHE A 348 29.34 18.31 -13.70
C PHE A 348 29.65 17.37 -14.87
N VAL A 349 28.65 16.62 -15.35
CA VAL A 349 28.77 15.75 -16.52
C VAL A 349 29.04 16.56 -17.79
N TYR A 350 28.32 17.68 -17.98
CA TYR A 350 28.48 18.53 -19.16
C TYR A 350 29.86 19.19 -19.26
N ASP A 351 30.57 19.39 -18.15
CA ASP A 351 31.95 19.93 -18.18
C ASP A 351 32.92 18.99 -18.92
N PHE A 352 32.59 17.70 -19.08
CA PHE A 352 33.42 16.72 -19.80
C PHE A 352 33.03 16.50 -21.26
N ILE A 353 31.86 17.00 -21.69
CA ILE A 353 31.29 16.68 -23.00
C ILE A 353 31.37 17.90 -23.93
N PRO A 354 32.05 17.78 -25.09
CA PRO A 354 32.05 18.80 -26.13
C PRO A 354 30.64 19.17 -26.61
N ARG A 355 30.41 20.44 -26.97
CA ARG A 355 29.07 20.92 -27.36
C ARG A 355 28.52 20.22 -28.60
N ASN A 356 29.40 19.81 -29.52
CA ASN A 356 29.06 19.11 -30.76
C ASN A 356 28.69 17.62 -30.55
N GLU A 357 28.97 17.05 -29.38
CA GLU A 357 28.77 15.62 -29.09
C GLU A 357 27.67 15.35 -28.06
N LEU A 358 26.97 16.38 -27.58
CA LEU A 358 25.92 16.25 -26.57
C LEU A 358 24.82 15.24 -26.96
N GLY A 359 24.44 15.18 -28.24
CA GLY A 359 23.45 14.21 -28.74
C GLY A 359 23.97 12.77 -28.74
N THR A 360 25.23 12.57 -29.11
CA THR A 360 25.91 11.26 -29.08
C THR A 360 26.05 10.76 -27.65
N TYR A 361 26.49 11.65 -26.74
CA TYR A 361 26.53 11.35 -25.32
C TYR A 361 25.15 10.98 -24.77
N ALA A 362 24.10 11.78 -25.04
CA ALA A 362 22.75 11.52 -24.53
C ALA A 362 22.21 10.15 -24.98
N ALA A 363 22.50 9.76 -26.23
CA ALA A 363 22.15 8.44 -26.74
C ALA A 363 22.94 7.31 -26.05
N GLY A 364 24.25 7.48 -25.86
CA GLY A 364 25.09 6.49 -25.18
C GLY A 364 24.81 6.37 -23.69
N SER A 365 24.66 7.50 -22.98
CA SER A 365 24.29 7.52 -21.56
C SER A 365 22.90 6.93 -21.36
N GLY A 366 21.95 7.20 -22.25
CA GLY A 366 20.62 6.58 -22.22
C GLY A 366 20.68 5.06 -22.37
N LEU A 367 21.51 4.54 -23.27
CA LEU A 367 21.73 3.10 -23.42
C LEU A 367 22.30 2.48 -22.13
N VAL A 368 23.35 3.11 -21.57
CA VAL A 368 23.99 2.67 -20.33
C VAL A 368 23.01 2.71 -19.16
N THR A 369 22.27 3.80 -18.97
CA THR A 369 21.29 3.93 -17.87
C THR A 369 20.17 2.89 -17.99
N LYS A 370 19.61 2.67 -19.19
CA LYS A 370 18.61 1.62 -19.39
C LYS A 370 19.19 0.23 -19.12
N ALA A 371 20.45 0.00 -19.51
CA ALA A 371 21.09 -1.28 -19.29
C ALA A 371 21.36 -1.59 -17.83
N THR A 372 21.88 -0.60 -17.11
CA THR A 372 22.02 -0.66 -15.66
C THR A 372 20.66 -0.87 -15.00
N GLY A 373 19.62 -0.15 -15.42
CA GLY A 373 18.27 -0.30 -14.88
C GLY A 373 17.68 -1.71 -15.05
N ILE A 374 17.89 -2.35 -16.20
CA ILE A 374 17.50 -3.76 -16.41
C ILE A 374 18.24 -4.66 -15.43
N LEU A 375 19.57 -4.51 -15.33
CA LEU A 375 20.40 -5.33 -14.47
C LEU A 375 20.00 -5.17 -13.00
N THR A 376 19.90 -3.94 -12.51
CA THR A 376 19.67 -3.66 -11.10
C THR A 376 18.24 -3.98 -10.67
N ALA A 377 17.23 -3.73 -11.51
CA ALA A 377 15.85 -4.10 -11.19
C ALA A 377 15.65 -5.62 -11.13
N ASN A 378 16.20 -6.38 -12.08
CA ASN A 378 16.12 -7.84 -12.04
C ASN A 378 16.94 -8.44 -10.90
N LEU A 379 18.13 -7.89 -10.63
CA LEU A 379 18.94 -8.27 -9.47
C LEU A 379 18.17 -8.06 -8.17
N MET A 380 17.46 -6.93 -8.03
CA MET A 380 16.64 -6.66 -6.86
C MET A 380 15.51 -7.69 -6.69
N GLY A 381 14.79 -8.02 -7.77
CA GLY A 381 13.72 -9.01 -7.72
C GLY A 381 14.20 -10.41 -7.36
N LEU A 382 15.33 -10.83 -7.94
CA LEU A 382 15.99 -12.10 -7.58
C LEU A 382 16.50 -12.08 -6.14
N PHE A 383 17.04 -10.96 -5.67
CA PHE A 383 17.53 -10.81 -4.31
C PHE A 383 16.39 -10.95 -3.30
N VAL A 384 15.28 -10.22 -3.46
CA VAL A 384 14.12 -10.29 -2.55
C VAL A 384 13.50 -11.69 -2.58
N TRP A 385 13.38 -12.31 -3.75
CA TRP A 385 12.90 -13.68 -3.87
C TRP A 385 13.83 -14.69 -3.18
N GLY A 386 15.15 -14.55 -3.37
CA GLY A 386 16.16 -15.39 -2.73
C GLY A 386 16.16 -15.22 -1.21
N TRP A 387 16.10 -13.98 -0.73
CA TRP A 387 15.99 -13.66 0.70
C TRP A 387 14.76 -14.29 1.33
N ALA A 388 13.59 -14.11 0.72
CA ALA A 388 12.34 -14.71 1.19
C ALA A 388 12.40 -16.24 1.22
N SER A 389 13.04 -16.86 0.23
CA SER A 389 13.19 -18.31 0.14
C SER A 389 14.15 -18.90 1.18
N MET A 390 15.12 -18.11 1.64
CA MET A 390 16.15 -18.54 2.60
C MET A 390 15.76 -18.24 4.06
N PHE A 391 15.13 -17.10 4.32
CA PHE A 391 14.98 -16.57 5.68
C PHE A 391 13.52 -16.42 6.15
N LEU A 392 12.52 -16.43 5.26
CA LEU A 392 11.13 -16.17 5.62
C LEU A 392 10.25 -17.43 5.57
N GLY A 393 9.06 -17.30 6.15
CA GLY A 393 8.08 -18.38 6.23
C GLY A 393 7.67 -18.90 4.86
N PRO A 394 7.75 -20.22 4.61
CA PRO A 394 7.39 -20.81 3.32
C PRO A 394 5.88 -20.70 3.04
N PRO A 395 5.44 -20.91 1.78
CA PRO A 395 4.03 -20.98 1.46
C PRO A 395 3.49 -22.37 1.86
N GLY A 396 2.32 -22.41 2.47
CA GLY A 396 1.71 -23.66 2.92
C GLY A 396 0.75 -23.50 4.08
N GLU A 397 0.52 -24.58 4.84
CA GLU A 397 -0.36 -24.56 6.00
C GLU A 397 0.22 -23.69 7.12
N MET A 398 -0.63 -22.90 7.75
CA MET A 398 -0.30 -21.98 8.81
C MET A 398 -1.27 -22.14 9.96
N VAL A 399 -0.75 -22.13 11.18
CA VAL A 399 -1.51 -22.19 12.42
C VAL A 399 -0.98 -21.13 13.37
N ARG A 400 -1.88 -20.30 13.89
CA ARG A 400 -1.59 -19.36 14.98
C ARG A 400 -2.06 -19.96 16.28
N VAL A 401 -1.14 -20.19 17.20
CA VAL A 401 -1.40 -20.77 18.52
C VAL A 401 -1.00 -19.81 19.64
N THR A 402 -1.64 -19.94 20.79
CA THR A 402 -1.22 -19.23 22.01
C THR A 402 -0.66 -20.21 23.02
N VAL A 403 0.48 -19.89 23.61
CA VAL A 403 1.09 -20.68 24.70
C VAL A 403 0.78 -20.10 26.09
N ASN A 404 0.80 -20.98 27.09
CA ASN A 404 0.47 -20.69 28.48
C ASN A 404 1.46 -19.74 29.17
N GLU A 405 2.71 -19.74 28.75
CA GLU A 405 3.78 -18.92 29.33
C GLU A 405 4.54 -18.21 28.21
N PRO A 406 4.99 -16.95 28.42
CA PRO A 406 5.85 -16.28 27.45
C PRO A 406 7.08 -17.13 27.18
N THR A 407 7.24 -17.55 25.93
CA THR A 407 8.33 -18.44 25.49
C THR A 407 9.19 -17.70 24.46
N SER A 408 10.37 -18.20 24.10
CA SER A 408 11.12 -17.70 22.94
C SER A 408 10.79 -18.52 21.69
N ALA A 409 10.81 -17.88 20.51
CA ALA A 409 10.59 -18.51 19.22
C ALA A 409 11.60 -19.64 18.97
N ALA A 410 12.84 -19.50 19.44
CA ALA A 410 13.85 -20.56 19.37
C ALA A 410 13.43 -21.84 20.12
N VAL A 411 12.84 -21.70 21.32
CA VAL A 411 12.37 -22.85 22.11
C VAL A 411 11.15 -23.52 21.46
N VAL A 412 10.23 -22.72 20.91
CA VAL A 412 9.10 -23.25 20.14
C VAL A 412 9.60 -23.99 18.89
N GLN A 413 10.48 -23.37 18.10
CA GLN A 413 11.08 -23.97 16.92
C GLN A 413 11.82 -25.28 17.24
N GLN A 414 12.60 -25.32 18.33
CA GLN A 414 13.28 -26.54 18.78
C GLN A 414 12.28 -27.65 19.12
N THR A 415 11.17 -27.31 19.79
CA THR A 415 10.09 -28.26 20.12
C THR A 415 9.48 -28.84 18.84
N LEU A 416 9.23 -28.00 17.82
CA LEU A 416 8.67 -28.43 16.54
C LEU A 416 9.65 -29.28 15.72
N ASN A 417 10.93 -28.93 15.71
CA ASN A 417 11.97 -29.66 14.98
C ASN A 417 12.23 -31.06 15.54
N ALA A 418 11.97 -31.27 16.84
CA ALA A 418 12.12 -32.57 17.50
C ALA A 418 10.96 -33.54 17.22
N ALA A 419 9.82 -33.01 16.74
CA ALA A 419 8.62 -33.80 16.48
C ALA A 419 8.63 -34.47 15.10
N ARG A 420 7.81 -35.51 14.95
CA ARG A 420 7.54 -36.16 13.66
C ARG A 420 6.26 -35.58 13.07
N TRP A 421 6.31 -35.28 11.77
CA TRP A 421 5.23 -34.61 11.06
C TRP A 421 4.73 -35.47 9.91
N THR A 422 3.44 -35.37 9.61
CA THR A 422 2.81 -36.02 8.46
C THR A 422 2.26 -34.98 7.50
N ASP A 423 2.29 -35.29 6.21
CA ASP A 423 1.70 -34.44 5.17
C ASP A 423 0.18 -34.28 5.42
N PRO A 424 -0.33 -33.05 5.59
CA PRO A 424 -1.76 -32.79 5.82
C PRO A 424 -2.69 -33.19 4.67
N GLN A 425 -2.16 -33.57 3.50
CA GLN A 425 -2.94 -34.11 2.39
C GLN A 425 -3.02 -35.65 2.44
N SER A 426 -1.87 -36.32 2.59
CA SER A 426 -1.76 -37.77 2.39
C SER A 426 -1.63 -38.57 3.69
N GLY A 427 -1.33 -37.91 4.81
CA GLY A 427 -0.99 -38.54 6.09
C GLY A 427 0.37 -39.22 6.11
N THR A 428 1.16 -39.15 5.03
CA THR A 428 2.47 -39.82 4.96
C THR A 428 3.52 -39.06 5.79
N PRO A 429 4.45 -39.76 6.48
CA PRO A 429 5.52 -39.11 7.24
C PRO A 429 6.42 -38.21 6.37
N LEU A 430 6.70 -37.00 6.83
CA LEU A 430 7.62 -36.08 6.18
C LEU A 430 9.05 -36.34 6.68
N ALA A 431 9.96 -36.71 5.76
CA ALA A 431 11.36 -36.98 6.11
C ALA A 431 12.15 -35.71 6.51
N SER A 432 11.76 -34.54 5.98
CA SER A 432 12.41 -33.26 6.27
C SER A 432 11.40 -32.12 6.22
N PRO A 433 10.54 -31.99 7.26
CA PRO A 433 9.53 -30.95 7.29
C PRO A 433 10.19 -29.58 7.39
N LYS A 434 9.85 -28.68 6.46
CA LYS A 434 10.31 -27.29 6.47
C LYS A 434 9.31 -26.47 7.28
N LEU A 435 9.54 -26.39 8.59
CA LEU A 435 8.70 -25.69 9.56
C LEU A 435 9.37 -24.40 10.03
N THR A 436 8.57 -23.35 10.17
CA THR A 436 9.02 -22.09 10.77
C THR A 436 8.02 -21.66 11.84
N ALA A 437 8.50 -21.29 13.03
CA ALA A 437 7.75 -20.68 14.10
C ALA A 437 8.25 -19.26 14.34
N GLN A 438 7.34 -18.30 14.26
CA GLN A 438 7.62 -16.89 14.54
C GLN A 438 6.62 -16.40 15.58
N ALA A 439 7.05 -15.51 16.48
CA ALA A 439 6.10 -14.89 17.39
C ALA A 439 5.09 -14.06 16.56
N TYR A 440 3.84 -14.08 16.98
CA TYR A 440 2.74 -13.41 16.29
C TYR A 440 2.12 -12.35 17.18
N TYR A 441 2.01 -11.14 16.62
CA TYR A 441 1.37 -10.00 17.25
C TYR A 441 0.48 -9.29 16.24
N ALA A 442 -0.76 -8.94 16.60
CA ALA A 442 -1.64 -8.18 15.69
C ALA A 442 -1.13 -6.74 15.46
N THR A 443 -0.28 -6.23 16.36
CA THR A 443 0.43 -4.96 16.17
C THR A 443 1.50 -5.03 15.09
N GLY A 444 1.98 -6.24 14.74
CA GLY A 444 3.16 -6.43 13.89
C GLY A 444 4.49 -6.36 14.64
N ALA A 445 4.47 -6.37 15.98
CA ALA A 445 5.67 -6.35 16.81
C ALA A 445 6.65 -7.46 16.39
N ASN A 446 7.90 -7.09 16.13
CA ASN A 446 8.96 -8.02 15.73
C ASN A 446 9.73 -8.48 16.97
N LEU A 447 9.08 -9.30 17.79
CA LEU A 447 9.69 -9.87 19.00
C LEU A 447 10.04 -11.34 18.77
N ASP A 448 11.16 -11.77 19.35
CA ASP A 448 11.63 -13.15 19.33
C ASP A 448 11.01 -14.02 20.43
N HIS A 449 10.15 -13.45 21.27
CA HIS A 449 9.47 -14.11 22.37
C HIS A 449 8.01 -13.66 22.41
N GLY A 450 7.18 -14.37 23.16
CA GLY A 450 5.77 -14.04 23.31
C GLY A 450 4.87 -15.20 23.71
N ARG A 451 3.56 -14.96 23.64
CA ARG A 451 2.54 -15.99 23.84
C ARG A 451 1.92 -16.46 22.52
N GLY A 452 1.77 -15.57 21.54
CA GLY A 452 1.25 -15.90 20.22
C GLY A 452 2.37 -16.37 19.31
N TYR A 453 2.14 -17.46 18.57
CA TYR A 453 3.06 -17.96 17.56
C TYR A 453 2.33 -18.29 16.28
N GLU A 454 2.90 -17.88 15.15
CA GLU A 454 2.54 -18.35 13.82
C GLU A 454 3.51 -19.45 13.41
N ILE A 455 2.96 -20.65 13.19
CA ILE A 455 3.71 -21.84 12.79
C ILE A 455 3.29 -22.17 11.35
N ARG A 456 4.28 -22.31 10.47
CA ARG A 456 4.05 -22.60 9.04
C ARG A 456 4.76 -23.88 8.64
N LEU A 457 4.08 -24.69 7.83
CA LEU A 457 4.62 -25.84 7.13
C LEU A 457 4.68 -25.53 5.63
N ARG A 458 5.85 -25.71 4.99
CA ARG A 458 5.93 -25.62 3.53
C ARG A 458 5.14 -26.76 2.88
N ASN A 459 4.21 -26.42 2.00
CA ASN A 459 3.50 -27.40 1.18
C ASN A 459 3.25 -26.87 -0.24
N ASP A 460 4.10 -27.32 -1.17
CA ASP A 460 4.04 -26.89 -2.56
C ASP A 460 2.73 -27.33 -3.24
N SER A 461 2.10 -28.42 -2.79
CA SER A 461 0.80 -28.86 -3.33
C SER A 461 -0.34 -27.92 -2.93
N SER A 462 -0.33 -27.46 -1.67
CA SER A 462 -1.29 -26.46 -1.18
C SER A 462 -1.05 -25.09 -1.81
N ALA A 463 0.20 -24.74 -2.11
CA ALA A 463 0.52 -23.54 -2.89
C ALA A 463 -0.06 -23.60 -4.30
N LEU A 464 0.09 -24.73 -5.01
CA LEU A 464 -0.51 -24.92 -6.33
C LEU A 464 -2.05 -24.88 -6.30
N LEU A 465 -2.68 -25.45 -5.27
CA LEU A 465 -4.13 -25.35 -5.08
C LEU A 465 -4.57 -23.90 -4.86
N ARG A 466 -3.82 -23.15 -4.04
CA ARG A 466 -4.11 -21.72 -3.82
C ARG A 466 -4.00 -20.92 -5.10
N ASP A 467 -2.95 -21.13 -5.90
CA ASP A 467 -2.77 -20.50 -7.20
C ASP A 467 -3.96 -20.81 -8.13
N GLN A 468 -4.43 -22.07 -8.13
CA GLN A 468 -5.59 -22.44 -8.92
C GLN A 468 -6.88 -21.77 -8.45
N ARG A 469 -7.08 -21.66 -7.13
CA ARG A 469 -8.22 -20.93 -6.55
C ARG A 469 -8.21 -19.47 -6.97
N ASP A 470 -7.06 -18.81 -6.95
CA ASP A 470 -6.93 -17.40 -7.33
C ASP A 470 -7.17 -17.20 -8.86
N ARG A 471 -6.78 -18.18 -9.70
CA ARG A 471 -7.14 -18.23 -11.13
C ARG A 471 -8.65 -18.37 -11.35
N LEU A 472 -9.32 -19.28 -10.64
CA LEU A 472 -10.76 -19.49 -10.74
C LEU A 472 -11.55 -18.27 -10.25
N ASP A 473 -11.07 -17.61 -9.19
CA ASP A 473 -11.65 -16.36 -8.70
C ASP A 473 -11.60 -15.24 -9.74
N THR A 474 -10.49 -15.16 -10.47
CA THR A 474 -10.35 -14.20 -11.59
C THR A 474 -11.39 -14.50 -12.69
N GLN A 475 -11.55 -15.77 -13.07
CA GLN A 475 -12.56 -16.18 -14.06
C GLN A 475 -13.99 -15.91 -13.58
N ARG A 476 -14.28 -16.18 -12.30
CA ARG A 476 -15.55 -15.84 -11.65
C ARG A 476 -15.85 -14.35 -11.76
N GLY A 477 -14.86 -13.49 -11.54
CA GLY A 477 -14.98 -12.04 -11.70
C GLY A 477 -15.43 -11.64 -13.11
N LEU A 478 -14.95 -12.32 -14.15
CA LEU A 478 -15.35 -12.08 -15.54
C LEU A 478 -16.82 -12.46 -15.79
N TYR A 479 -17.29 -13.61 -15.29
CA TYR A 479 -18.70 -13.99 -15.37
C TYR A 479 -19.61 -12.98 -14.65
N ARG A 480 -19.22 -12.55 -13.44
CA ARG A 480 -19.94 -11.52 -12.67
C ARG A 480 -20.04 -10.20 -13.42
N ALA A 481 -18.94 -9.73 -14.02
CA ALA A 481 -18.90 -8.51 -14.79
C ALA A 481 -19.82 -8.58 -16.02
N ARG A 482 -19.73 -9.67 -16.80
CA ARG A 482 -20.59 -9.88 -17.98
C ARG A 482 -22.07 -9.99 -17.62
N LYS A 483 -22.39 -10.71 -16.53
CA LYS A 483 -23.75 -10.80 -15.97
C LYS A 483 -24.27 -9.42 -15.57
N GLY A 484 -23.51 -8.65 -14.80
CA GLY A 484 -23.88 -7.31 -14.35
C GLY A 484 -24.14 -6.34 -15.51
N TYR A 485 -23.32 -6.43 -16.57
CA TYR A 485 -23.53 -5.68 -17.80
C TYR A 485 -24.85 -6.06 -18.50
N ALA A 486 -25.10 -7.37 -18.68
CA ALA A 486 -26.33 -7.85 -19.31
C ALA A 486 -27.59 -7.47 -18.52
N VAL A 487 -27.56 -7.57 -17.18
CA VAL A 487 -28.65 -7.10 -16.29
C VAL A 487 -28.89 -5.61 -16.47
N THR A 488 -27.83 -4.80 -16.51
CA THR A 488 -27.96 -3.35 -16.69
C THR A 488 -28.61 -3.00 -18.03
N GLN A 489 -28.15 -3.64 -19.12
CA GLN A 489 -28.73 -3.47 -20.46
C GLN A 489 -30.19 -3.93 -20.51
N TRP A 490 -30.52 -5.04 -19.84
CA TRP A 490 -31.89 -5.53 -19.75
C TRP A 490 -32.78 -4.53 -19.01
N ARG A 491 -32.34 -3.97 -17.87
CA ARG A 491 -33.09 -2.94 -17.12
C ARG A 491 -33.33 -1.69 -17.96
N THR A 492 -32.33 -1.25 -18.73
CA THR A 492 -32.48 -0.11 -19.65
C THR A 492 -33.49 -0.40 -20.75
N LEU A 493 -33.55 -1.65 -21.24
CA LEU A 493 -34.47 -2.05 -22.30
C LEU A 493 -35.91 -2.25 -21.81
N THR A 494 -36.10 -2.83 -20.63
CA THR A 494 -37.43 -3.20 -20.10
C THR A 494 -38.04 -2.15 -19.17
N GLY A 495 -37.23 -1.27 -18.58
CA GLY A 495 -37.66 -0.35 -17.52
C GLY A 495 -37.88 -1.02 -16.17
N GLU A 496 -37.64 -2.33 -16.05
CA GLU A 496 -37.83 -3.08 -14.81
C GLU A 496 -36.64 -2.90 -13.86
N ALA A 497 -36.90 -2.76 -12.55
CA ALA A 497 -35.86 -2.51 -11.56
C ALA A 497 -35.01 -3.75 -11.22
N THR A 498 -35.58 -4.96 -11.31
CA THR A 498 -34.95 -6.21 -10.89
C THR A 498 -35.20 -7.33 -11.88
N PHE A 499 -34.13 -8.00 -12.33
CA PHE A 499 -34.25 -9.23 -13.09
C PHE A 499 -34.50 -10.39 -12.14
N ALA A 500 -35.71 -10.96 -12.15
CA ALA A 500 -36.05 -12.15 -11.38
C ALA A 500 -35.81 -13.41 -12.23
N ALA A 501 -34.59 -13.94 -12.15
CA ALA A 501 -34.29 -15.22 -12.78
C ALA A 501 -34.98 -16.34 -11.98
N SER A 502 -35.92 -17.08 -12.58
CA SER A 502 -36.48 -18.27 -11.93
C SER A 502 -35.41 -19.36 -11.86
N GLU A 503 -35.31 -20.12 -10.77
CA GLU A 503 -34.36 -21.23 -10.68
C GLU A 503 -34.56 -22.26 -11.81
N ALA A 504 -35.81 -22.42 -12.26
CA ALA A 504 -36.19 -23.28 -13.38
C ALA A 504 -35.56 -22.84 -14.71
N SER A 505 -35.35 -21.54 -14.96
CA SER A 505 -34.74 -21.05 -16.20
C SER A 505 -33.22 -21.19 -16.22
N ILE A 506 -32.60 -21.39 -15.05
CA ILE A 506 -31.14 -21.52 -14.91
C ILE A 506 -30.69 -22.98 -15.07
N GLY A 507 -31.57 -23.93 -14.72
CA GLY A 507 -31.36 -25.37 -14.87
C GLY A 507 -30.33 -25.96 -13.90
N ALA A 508 -30.26 -27.29 -13.83
CA ALA A 508 -29.24 -27.99 -13.04
C ALA A 508 -27.86 -27.81 -13.68
N THR A 509 -26.85 -27.51 -12.86
CA THR A 509 -25.45 -27.43 -13.31
C THR A 509 -24.86 -28.82 -13.43
N ALA A 510 -24.11 -29.08 -14.51
CA ALA A 510 -23.33 -30.30 -14.65
C ALA A 510 -22.38 -30.48 -13.45
N ALA A 511 -22.18 -31.73 -13.02
CA ALA A 511 -21.30 -32.04 -11.90
C ALA A 511 -19.84 -31.68 -12.24
N LEU A 512 -19.19 -30.95 -11.35
CA LEU A 512 -17.74 -30.71 -11.43
C LEU A 512 -16.99 -32.04 -11.28
N PRO A 513 -15.88 -32.24 -12.00
CA PRO A 513 -15.02 -33.39 -11.78
C PRO A 513 -14.51 -33.40 -10.33
N ALA A 514 -14.28 -34.58 -9.77
CA ALA A 514 -13.66 -34.68 -8.45
C ALA A 514 -12.29 -33.98 -8.46
N LEU A 515 -11.90 -33.42 -7.31
CA LEU A 515 -10.60 -32.80 -7.13
C LEU A 515 -9.52 -33.89 -7.29
N GLY A 516 -8.97 -34.03 -8.50
CA GLY A 516 -7.90 -34.97 -8.80
C GLY A 516 -6.57 -34.56 -8.17
N ALA A 517 -5.54 -35.40 -8.31
CA ALA A 517 -4.20 -35.09 -7.79
C ALA A 517 -3.55 -33.85 -8.44
N ASN A 518 -4.05 -33.40 -9.60
CA ASN A 518 -3.51 -32.26 -10.33
C ASN A 518 -4.45 -31.04 -10.25
N PRO A 519 -4.11 -30.00 -9.47
CA PRO A 519 -4.90 -28.77 -9.34
C PRO A 519 -5.17 -28.05 -10.66
N VAL A 520 -4.19 -28.05 -11.57
CA VAL A 520 -4.29 -27.36 -12.86
C VAL A 520 -5.38 -28.00 -13.71
N GLN A 521 -5.38 -29.34 -13.80
CA GLN A 521 -6.39 -30.09 -14.56
C GLN A 521 -7.81 -29.87 -14.02
N PHE A 522 -7.97 -29.82 -12.69
CA PHE A 522 -9.28 -29.57 -12.08
C PHE A 522 -9.84 -28.21 -12.49
N GLY A 523 -9.06 -27.14 -12.34
CA GLY A 523 -9.57 -25.82 -12.66
C GLY A 523 -9.68 -25.55 -14.17
N ASP A 524 -8.82 -26.14 -15.00
CA ASP A 524 -9.00 -26.11 -16.46
C ASP A 524 -10.31 -26.80 -16.89
N ALA A 525 -10.63 -27.93 -16.26
CA ALA A 525 -11.90 -28.63 -16.48
C ALA A 525 -13.11 -27.81 -16.00
N ALA A 526 -13.01 -27.12 -14.85
CA ALA A 526 -14.06 -26.24 -14.36
C ALA A 526 -14.33 -25.08 -15.33
N VAL A 527 -13.27 -24.46 -15.87
CA VAL A 527 -13.39 -23.36 -16.85
C VAL A 527 -13.98 -23.88 -18.15
N ALA A 528 -13.52 -25.02 -18.66
CA ALA A 528 -14.06 -25.64 -19.86
C ALA A 528 -15.55 -25.99 -19.71
N LEU A 529 -15.95 -26.52 -18.54
CA LEU A 529 -17.35 -26.83 -18.23
C LEU A 529 -18.21 -25.56 -18.18
N ALA A 530 -17.77 -24.54 -17.45
CA ALA A 530 -18.47 -23.26 -17.36
C ALA A 530 -18.63 -22.58 -18.72
N THR A 531 -17.63 -22.68 -19.58
CA THR A 531 -17.66 -22.13 -20.93
C THR A 531 -18.69 -22.88 -21.78
N ARG A 532 -18.63 -24.21 -21.80
CA ARG A 532 -19.57 -25.07 -22.54
C ARG A 532 -21.03 -24.85 -22.13
N GLU A 533 -21.28 -24.79 -20.82
CA GLU A 533 -22.61 -24.57 -20.24
C GLU A 533 -23.13 -23.15 -20.50
N SER A 534 -22.25 -22.15 -20.47
CA SER A 534 -22.61 -20.77 -20.82
C SER A 534 -22.96 -20.66 -22.32
N GLU A 535 -22.16 -21.26 -23.20
CA GLU A 535 -22.37 -21.22 -24.65
C GLU A 535 -23.63 -21.97 -25.10
N SER A 536 -23.94 -23.13 -24.50
CA SER A 536 -25.13 -23.92 -24.86
C SER A 536 -26.44 -23.19 -24.60
N ARG A 537 -26.45 -22.21 -23.69
CA ARG A 537 -27.63 -21.41 -23.31
C ARG A 537 -27.76 -20.11 -24.10
N LYS A 538 -26.75 -19.70 -24.87
CA LYS A 538 -26.82 -18.49 -25.69
C LYS A 538 -27.72 -18.75 -26.90
N VAL A 539 -28.79 -17.98 -27.01
CA VAL A 539 -29.73 -18.09 -28.14
C VAL A 539 -29.36 -17.08 -29.21
N LYS A 540 -29.36 -17.52 -30.48
CA LYS A 540 -29.26 -16.63 -31.64
C LYS A 540 -30.65 -16.26 -32.13
N THR A 541 -31.27 -15.26 -31.52
CA THR A 541 -32.58 -14.70 -31.94
C THR A 541 -32.42 -13.25 -32.42
N GLY A 542 -33.44 -12.74 -33.13
CA GLY A 542 -33.54 -11.29 -33.43
C GLY A 542 -34.12 -10.45 -32.28
N ASP A 543 -34.63 -11.08 -31.22
CA ASP A 543 -35.16 -10.39 -30.05
C ASP A 543 -34.06 -10.08 -29.04
N ARG A 544 -33.73 -8.79 -28.92
CA ARG A 544 -32.71 -8.29 -28.02
C ARG A 544 -33.01 -8.58 -26.55
N LYS A 545 -34.29 -8.62 -26.14
CA LYS A 545 -34.68 -8.97 -24.76
C LYS A 545 -34.33 -10.43 -24.47
N ALA A 546 -34.79 -11.35 -25.30
CA ALA A 546 -34.48 -12.78 -25.17
C ALA A 546 -32.97 -13.08 -25.19
N VAL A 547 -32.18 -12.38 -26.02
CA VAL A 547 -30.71 -12.52 -26.05
C VAL A 547 -30.08 -12.09 -24.72
N LEU A 548 -30.53 -10.97 -24.14
CA LEU A 548 -30.02 -10.49 -22.84
C LEU A 548 -30.41 -11.44 -21.72
N GLU A 549 -31.64 -11.95 -21.69
CA GLU A 549 -32.10 -12.91 -20.69
C GLU A 549 -31.33 -14.23 -20.76
N ALA A 550 -31.13 -14.77 -21.98
CA ALA A 550 -30.30 -15.94 -22.22
C ALA A 550 -28.85 -15.72 -21.79
N THR A 551 -28.30 -14.52 -22.04
CA THR A 551 -26.94 -14.16 -21.61
C THR A 551 -26.85 -14.08 -20.09
N ILE A 552 -27.82 -13.47 -19.40
CA ILE A 552 -27.85 -13.41 -17.93
C ILE A 552 -27.90 -14.83 -17.35
N ALA A 553 -28.75 -15.71 -17.89
CA ALA A 553 -28.82 -17.11 -17.48
C ALA A 553 -27.49 -17.86 -17.70
N ALA A 554 -26.90 -17.72 -18.90
CA ALA A 554 -25.64 -18.33 -19.28
C ALA A 554 -24.46 -17.91 -18.38
N GLU A 555 -24.32 -16.61 -18.11
CA GLU A 555 -23.23 -16.11 -17.27
C GLU A 555 -23.46 -16.43 -15.78
N THR A 556 -24.72 -16.52 -15.33
CA THR A 556 -25.07 -16.97 -13.97
C THR A 556 -24.65 -18.43 -13.75
N VAL A 557 -24.82 -19.30 -14.74
CA VAL A 557 -24.35 -20.70 -14.65
C VAL A 557 -22.84 -20.77 -14.56
N GLY A 558 -22.12 -20.02 -15.41
CA GLY A 558 -20.66 -19.97 -15.36
C GLY A 558 -20.14 -19.47 -14.01
N GLU A 559 -20.75 -18.42 -13.45
CA GLU A 559 -20.42 -17.92 -12.10
C GLU A 559 -20.64 -18.99 -11.02
N ARG A 560 -21.76 -19.72 -11.05
CA ARG A 560 -22.05 -20.78 -10.07
C ARG A 560 -21.04 -21.92 -10.11
N ILE A 561 -20.66 -22.36 -11.32
CA ILE A 561 -19.66 -23.42 -11.49
C ILE A 561 -18.32 -22.97 -10.91
N MET A 562 -17.91 -21.73 -11.19
CA MET A 562 -16.70 -21.16 -10.58
C MET A 562 -16.80 -21.05 -9.06
N ASP A 563 -17.94 -20.60 -8.53
CA ASP A 563 -18.20 -20.52 -7.09
C ASP A 563 -18.11 -21.90 -6.41
N GLN A 564 -18.65 -22.95 -7.03
CA GLN A 564 -18.54 -24.32 -6.53
C GLN A 564 -17.08 -24.80 -6.55
N ALA A 565 -16.34 -24.55 -7.63
CA ALA A 565 -14.93 -24.95 -7.75
C ALA A 565 -14.03 -24.24 -6.72
N VAL A 566 -14.24 -22.94 -6.51
CA VAL A 566 -13.54 -22.16 -5.47
C VAL A 566 -13.84 -22.72 -4.07
N LYS A 567 -15.11 -22.99 -3.77
CA LYS A 567 -15.52 -23.58 -2.48
C LYS A 567 -14.87 -24.94 -2.23
N GLN A 568 -14.80 -25.82 -3.24
CA GLN A 568 -14.15 -27.12 -3.11
C GLN A 568 -12.66 -27.00 -2.79
N ILE A 569 -11.94 -26.07 -3.45
CA ILE A 569 -10.52 -25.84 -3.14
C ILE A 569 -10.36 -25.22 -1.75
N GLU A 570 -11.21 -24.27 -1.37
CA GLU A 570 -11.18 -23.66 -0.03
C GLU A 570 -11.42 -24.72 1.06
N GLN A 571 -12.39 -25.62 0.88
CA GLN A 571 -12.61 -26.76 1.77
C GLN A 571 -11.41 -27.70 1.85
N ALA A 572 -10.74 -27.97 0.73
CA ALA A 572 -9.53 -28.80 0.71
C ALA A 572 -8.36 -28.14 1.46
N LEU A 573 -8.14 -26.83 1.26
CA LEU A 573 -7.12 -26.06 1.97
C LEU A 573 -7.44 -25.96 3.47
N GLU A 574 -8.71 -25.76 3.83
CA GLU A 574 -9.18 -25.72 5.22
C GLU A 574 -9.01 -27.08 5.91
N ALA A 575 -9.36 -28.18 5.23
CA ALA A 575 -9.15 -29.53 5.76
C ALA A 575 -7.67 -29.80 6.06
N ARG A 576 -6.76 -29.44 5.13
CA ARG A 576 -5.30 -29.55 5.33
C ARG A 576 -4.83 -28.68 6.49
N ALA A 577 -5.27 -27.43 6.55
CA ALA A 577 -4.91 -26.53 7.63
C ALA A 577 -5.40 -27.02 9.00
N ASN A 578 -6.59 -27.63 9.07
CA ASN A 578 -7.13 -28.24 10.28
C ASN A 578 -6.32 -29.48 10.70
N GLN A 579 -5.94 -30.34 9.77
CA GLN A 579 -5.05 -31.47 10.07
C GLN A 579 -3.69 -30.98 10.61
N PHE A 580 -3.12 -29.95 9.99
CA PHE A 580 -1.87 -29.36 10.47
C PHE A 580 -2.03 -28.70 11.85
N ARG A 581 -3.14 -27.99 12.09
CA ARG A 581 -3.52 -27.46 13.41
C ARG A 581 -3.52 -28.55 14.46
N ASP A 582 -4.17 -29.67 14.18
CA ASP A 582 -4.29 -30.77 15.14
C ASP A 582 -2.91 -31.38 15.46
N GLN A 583 -2.02 -31.51 14.46
CA GLN A 583 -0.62 -31.89 14.68
C GLN A 583 0.14 -30.88 15.54
N VAL A 584 0.01 -29.57 15.26
CA VAL A 584 0.68 -28.51 16.03
C VAL A 584 0.22 -28.52 17.50
N VAL A 585 -1.09 -28.62 17.74
CA VAL A 585 -1.66 -28.68 19.09
C VAL A 585 -1.18 -29.94 19.82
N ALA A 586 -1.12 -31.09 19.15
CA ALA A 586 -0.60 -32.33 19.72
C ALA A 586 0.89 -32.23 20.10
N VAL A 587 1.72 -31.62 19.25
CA VAL A 587 3.17 -31.48 19.47
C VAL A 587 3.49 -30.50 20.60
N LEU A 588 2.83 -29.35 20.63
CA LEU A 588 3.03 -28.35 21.69
C LEU A 588 2.38 -28.78 23.01
N GLY A 589 1.34 -29.63 22.93
CA GLY A 589 0.72 -30.32 24.06
C GLY A 589 0.35 -29.37 25.20
N PRO A 590 0.89 -29.58 26.42
CA PRO A 590 0.54 -28.77 27.60
C PRO A 590 1.00 -27.32 27.52
N LYS A 591 1.88 -26.97 26.57
CA LYS A 591 2.32 -25.58 26.39
C LYS A 591 1.22 -24.72 25.77
N VAL A 592 0.26 -25.29 25.03
CA VAL A 592 -0.83 -24.53 24.41
C VAL A 592 -1.82 -24.07 25.47
N LEU A 593 -2.32 -22.85 25.32
CA LEU A 593 -3.38 -22.31 26.16
C LEU A 593 -4.60 -23.24 26.14
N VAL A 594 -5.10 -23.60 27.32
CA VAL A 594 -6.35 -24.37 27.43
C VAL A 594 -7.53 -23.44 27.20
N ASP A 595 -8.54 -23.87 26.43
CA ASP A 595 -9.70 -23.03 26.17
C ASP A 595 -10.46 -22.71 27.48
N GLY A 596 -10.94 -21.49 27.60
CA GLY A 596 -11.48 -20.91 28.83
C GLY A 596 -10.42 -20.20 29.68
N ASN A 597 -9.15 -20.64 29.70
CA ASN A 597 -8.10 -20.01 30.53
C ASN A 597 -7.68 -18.61 30.05
N GLN A 598 -8.21 -18.15 28.91
CA GLN A 598 -8.14 -16.74 28.53
C GLN A 598 -8.92 -15.81 29.46
N VAL A 599 -9.90 -16.33 30.22
CA VAL A 599 -10.58 -15.59 31.29
C VAL A 599 -9.82 -15.82 32.59
N LEU A 600 -9.06 -14.80 32.99
CA LEU A 600 -8.21 -14.83 34.18
C LEU A 600 -9.05 -14.68 35.44
N ALA A 601 -9.95 -13.70 35.45
CA ALA A 601 -10.88 -13.44 36.54
C ALA A 601 -12.19 -12.86 36.00
N ALA A 602 -13.27 -13.08 36.73
CA ALA A 602 -14.57 -12.48 36.48
C ALA A 602 -15.22 -12.17 37.83
N THR A 603 -15.72 -10.95 38.00
CA THR A 603 -16.34 -10.50 39.26
C THR A 603 -17.50 -9.55 38.98
N VAL A 604 -18.47 -9.51 39.90
CA VAL A 604 -19.51 -8.50 39.94
C VAL A 604 -19.16 -7.50 41.04
N GLU A 605 -19.19 -6.22 40.72
CA GLU A 605 -18.85 -5.16 41.67
C GLU A 605 -19.98 -4.13 41.77
N PRO A 606 -20.20 -3.55 42.96
CA PRO A 606 -21.12 -2.44 43.10
C PRO A 606 -20.57 -1.22 42.36
N ALA A 607 -21.42 -0.60 41.54
CA ALA A 607 -21.13 0.64 40.85
C ALA A 607 -22.30 1.61 40.99
N SER A 608 -22.06 2.86 40.62
CA SER A 608 -23.07 3.91 40.66
C SER A 608 -22.98 4.77 39.41
N ILE A 609 -24.13 5.17 38.86
CA ILE A 609 -24.21 6.15 37.77
C ILE A 609 -24.71 7.46 38.36
N ALA A 610 -23.85 8.48 38.35
CA ALA A 610 -24.18 9.85 38.70
C ALA A 610 -24.58 10.62 37.44
N GLN A 611 -25.84 11.06 37.39
CA GLN A 611 -26.41 11.79 36.25
C GLN A 611 -26.58 13.26 36.59
N PHE A 612 -26.09 14.13 35.70
CA PHE A 612 -26.16 15.57 35.82
C PHE A 612 -26.97 16.13 34.65
N GLU A 613 -27.96 16.99 34.92
CA GLU A 613 -28.69 17.66 33.84
C GLU A 613 -27.75 18.57 33.03
N LEU A 614 -27.96 18.63 31.71
CA LEU A 614 -27.22 19.50 30.81
C LEU A 614 -28.14 20.59 30.22
N ASN A 615 -27.63 21.82 30.14
CA ASN A 615 -28.31 22.94 29.47
C ASN A 615 -28.22 22.87 27.93
N GLY A 616 -27.32 22.06 27.40
CA GLY A 616 -27.08 21.92 25.96
C GLY A 616 -26.23 20.70 25.64
N ARG A 617 -26.15 20.32 24.37
CA ARG A 617 -25.35 19.18 23.93
C ARG A 617 -23.87 19.56 23.91
N PRO A 618 -23.00 18.97 24.76
CA PRO A 618 -21.57 19.24 24.72
C PRO A 618 -20.95 18.64 23.46
N ASP A 619 -19.80 19.19 23.07
CA ASP A 619 -19.01 18.63 21.98
C ASP A 619 -18.52 17.22 22.35
N SER A 620 -18.66 16.26 21.43
CA SER A 620 -18.29 14.88 21.71
C SER A 620 -16.79 14.71 21.96
N HIS A 621 -15.93 15.50 21.30
CA HIS A 621 -14.49 15.44 21.55
C HIS A 621 -14.14 15.98 22.94
N GLU A 622 -14.85 17.00 23.42
CA GLU A 622 -14.65 17.54 24.77
C GLU A 622 -15.05 16.54 25.87
N VAL A 623 -16.17 15.81 25.68
CA VAL A 623 -16.62 14.75 26.62
C VAL A 623 -15.59 13.62 26.67
N GLU A 624 -15.08 13.18 25.52
CA GLU A 624 -14.07 12.12 25.48
C GLU A 624 -12.73 12.56 26.08
N ALA A 625 -12.29 13.79 25.80
CA ALA A 625 -11.08 14.34 26.42
C ALA A 625 -11.24 14.52 27.93
N ALA A 626 -12.45 14.81 28.43
CA ALA A 626 -12.74 14.84 29.85
C ALA A 626 -12.70 13.45 30.48
N LEU A 627 -13.25 12.43 29.81
CA LEU A 627 -13.15 11.04 30.26
C LEU A 627 -11.69 10.60 30.40
N ASP A 628 -10.86 10.88 29.39
CA ASP A 628 -9.43 10.54 29.42
C ASP A 628 -8.69 11.20 30.61
N ARG A 629 -9.10 12.41 31.03
CA ARG A 629 -8.55 13.07 32.23
C ARG A 629 -9.09 12.44 33.51
N LEU A 630 -10.38 12.14 33.57
CA LEU A 630 -11.02 11.48 34.71
C LEU A 630 -10.42 10.10 34.99
N HIS A 631 -10.16 9.28 33.96
CA HIS A 631 -9.48 7.98 34.11
C HIS A 631 -8.08 8.10 34.72
N LYS A 632 -7.34 9.18 34.39
CA LYS A 632 -6.02 9.45 34.99
C LYS A 632 -6.12 9.93 36.42
N ALA A 633 -7.13 10.73 36.75
CA ALA A 633 -7.32 11.29 38.07
C ALA A 633 -7.85 10.25 39.08
N ASP A 634 -8.77 9.38 38.65
CA ASP A 634 -9.37 8.36 39.50
C ASP A 634 -9.61 7.06 38.71
N GLY A 635 -8.89 6.00 39.10
CA GLY A 635 -9.02 4.68 38.48
C GLY A 635 -10.37 3.99 38.72
N ASN A 636 -11.25 4.54 39.57
CA ASN A 636 -12.61 4.06 39.81
C ASN A 636 -13.63 4.58 38.78
N VAL A 637 -13.24 5.51 37.92
CA VAL A 637 -14.08 5.96 36.81
C VAL A 637 -14.22 4.83 35.81
N ILE A 638 -15.47 4.46 35.50
CA ILE A 638 -15.78 3.49 34.45
C ILE A 638 -15.96 4.27 33.15
N ASP A 639 -16.93 5.18 33.08
CA ASP A 639 -17.30 5.83 31.82
C ASP A 639 -17.91 7.23 32.04
N LEU A 640 -17.84 8.08 31.01
CA LEU A 640 -18.50 9.38 30.94
C LEU A 640 -19.17 9.54 29.57
N ARG A 641 -20.47 9.81 29.57
CA ARG A 641 -21.21 9.97 28.32
C ARG A 641 -22.44 10.85 28.46
N VAL A 642 -22.95 11.33 27.33
CA VAL A 642 -24.23 12.02 27.24
C VAL A 642 -25.33 10.99 26.98
N VAL A 643 -26.41 11.05 27.77
CA VAL A 643 -27.57 10.14 27.72
C VAL A 643 -28.85 10.98 27.57
N PRO A 644 -29.82 10.58 26.74
CA PRO A 644 -31.12 11.25 26.68
C PRO A 644 -31.96 10.97 27.93
N ALA A 645 -32.60 12.00 28.47
CA ALA A 645 -33.51 11.93 29.61
C ALA A 645 -34.80 12.72 29.28
N GLY A 646 -35.71 12.08 28.53
CA GLY A 646 -36.88 12.75 27.97
C GLY A 646 -36.46 13.77 26.90
N GLU A 647 -36.92 15.02 27.02
CA GLU A 647 -36.54 16.12 26.13
C GLU A 647 -35.19 16.77 26.50
N LYS A 648 -34.64 16.44 27.68
CA LYS A 648 -33.35 16.96 28.17
C LYS A 648 -32.21 15.97 27.94
N LEU A 649 -30.98 16.48 27.96
CA LEU A 649 -29.77 15.68 27.96
C LEU A 649 -29.19 15.62 29.36
N GLN A 650 -28.61 14.48 29.72
CA GLN A 650 -27.87 14.30 30.97
C GLN A 650 -26.45 13.82 30.68
N LEU A 651 -25.51 14.27 31.49
CA LEU A 651 -24.15 13.73 31.55
C LEU A 651 -24.13 12.63 32.61
N ALA A 652 -23.87 11.40 32.18
CA ALA A 652 -23.81 10.23 33.05
C ALA A 652 -22.35 9.84 33.28
N LEU A 653 -21.89 9.96 34.54
CA LEU A 653 -20.58 9.51 35.02
C LEU A 653 -20.78 8.22 35.83
N SER A 654 -20.16 7.12 35.39
CA SER A 654 -20.19 5.86 36.12
C SER A 654 -18.92 5.64 36.94
N LEU A 655 -19.09 5.25 38.20
CA LEU A 655 -18.02 5.07 39.19
C LEU A 655 -18.15 3.70 39.88
N ARG A 656 -17.02 3.07 40.19
CA ARG A 656 -16.96 1.89 41.06
C ARG A 656 -17.01 2.28 42.53
N ALA A 657 -18.14 2.83 42.94
CA ALA A 657 -18.37 3.30 44.31
C ALA A 657 -19.84 3.07 44.71
N LYS A 658 -20.09 3.06 46.03
CA LYS A 658 -21.46 3.05 46.56
C LYS A 658 -22.16 4.37 46.26
N PRO A 659 -23.51 4.41 46.20
CA PRO A 659 -24.25 5.62 45.82
C PRO A 659 -23.91 6.87 46.65
N GLU A 660 -23.75 6.72 47.97
CA GLU A 660 -23.41 7.82 48.87
C GLU A 660 -22.04 8.43 48.61
N GLU A 661 -21.07 7.59 48.23
CA GLU A 661 -19.71 8.00 47.90
C GLU A 661 -19.67 8.60 46.50
N ALA A 662 -20.31 7.97 45.53
CA ALA A 662 -20.44 8.50 44.17
C ALA A 662 -21.12 9.88 44.14
N ALA A 663 -22.13 10.11 44.98
CA ALA A 663 -22.79 11.41 45.11
C ALA A 663 -21.85 12.53 45.60
N LYS A 664 -20.83 12.18 46.40
CA LYS A 664 -19.83 13.13 46.90
C LYS A 664 -18.67 13.32 45.93
N THR A 665 -18.17 12.22 45.35
CA THR A 665 -16.94 12.20 44.55
C THR A 665 -17.18 12.65 43.10
N ALA A 666 -18.33 12.34 42.50
CA ALA A 666 -18.62 12.68 41.11
C ALA A 666 -18.60 14.20 40.83
N PRO A 667 -19.24 15.06 41.66
CA PRO A 667 -19.19 16.51 41.44
C PRO A 667 -17.77 17.08 41.57
N SER A 668 -17.00 16.63 42.56
CA SER A 668 -15.63 17.11 42.76
C SER A 668 -14.71 16.73 41.59
N LEU A 669 -14.80 15.50 41.09
CA LEU A 669 -14.01 15.04 39.95
C LEU A 669 -14.35 15.80 38.66
N LEU A 670 -15.64 15.98 38.37
CA LEU A 670 -16.07 16.74 37.18
C LEU A 670 -15.66 18.20 37.26
N THR A 671 -15.71 18.82 38.45
CA THR A 671 -15.26 20.21 38.64
C THR A 671 -13.77 20.34 38.39
N ALA A 672 -12.96 19.44 38.96
CA ALA A 672 -11.51 19.50 38.89
C ALA A 672 -10.96 19.21 37.48
N GLU A 673 -11.49 18.19 36.79
CA GLU A 673 -10.88 17.67 35.55
C GLU A 673 -11.66 18.05 34.27
N ALA A 674 -12.90 18.51 34.41
CA ALA A 674 -13.83 18.63 33.30
C ALA A 674 -14.45 20.05 33.17
N GLY A 675 -14.51 20.80 34.28
CA GLY A 675 -15.33 22.00 34.43
C GLY A 675 -15.00 23.16 33.48
N GLU A 676 -13.72 23.44 33.24
CA GLU A 676 -13.30 24.61 32.43
C GLU A 676 -13.45 24.37 30.92
N LYS A 677 -13.23 23.12 30.46
CA LYS A 677 -13.24 22.75 29.03
C LYS A 677 -14.60 22.28 28.51
N LEU A 678 -15.46 21.65 29.32
CA LEU A 678 -16.82 21.26 28.92
C LEU A 678 -17.82 22.44 28.83
N LYS A 679 -17.32 23.69 28.92
CA LYS A 679 -18.09 24.95 28.88
C LYS A 679 -19.44 24.85 29.61
N LEU A 680 -19.39 24.73 30.94
CA LEU A 680 -20.39 25.25 31.89
C LEU A 680 -21.89 25.09 31.52
N ASN A 681 -22.27 23.95 30.96
CA ASN A 681 -23.68 23.57 30.77
C ASN A 681 -24.21 22.65 31.88
N LEU A 682 -23.59 22.65 33.07
CA LEU A 682 -24.03 21.89 34.24
C LEU A 682 -24.74 22.84 35.23
N PRO A 683 -26.06 23.09 35.11
CA PRO A 683 -26.79 24.04 35.97
C PRO A 683 -26.87 23.60 37.43
N ASN A 684 -26.84 22.28 37.69
CA ASN A 684 -26.97 21.68 39.02
C ASN A 684 -25.89 20.61 39.22
N MET A 685 -25.01 20.82 40.20
CA MET A 685 -23.98 19.85 40.60
C MET A 685 -24.47 18.78 41.58
N THR A 686 -25.77 18.72 41.86
CA THR A 686 -26.39 17.63 42.62
C THR A 686 -26.78 16.50 41.66
N PRO A 687 -26.02 15.38 41.61
CA PRO A 687 -26.34 14.29 40.72
C PRO A 687 -27.52 13.48 41.22
N THR A 688 -28.32 12.96 40.28
CA THR A 688 -29.15 11.78 40.57
C THR A 688 -28.24 10.56 40.50
N VAL A 689 -28.14 9.80 41.60
CA VAL A 689 -27.26 8.63 41.67
C VAL A 689 -28.07 7.35 41.72
N THR A 690 -27.82 6.47 40.77
CA THR A 690 -28.48 5.16 40.68
C THR A 690 -27.47 4.06 40.99
N ALA A 691 -27.80 3.17 41.93
CA ALA A 691 -27.02 1.98 42.21
C ALA A 691 -27.17 0.97 41.07
N VAL A 692 -26.04 0.45 40.58
CA VAL A 692 -25.98 -0.54 39.50
C VAL A 692 -24.91 -1.59 39.79
N GLU A 693 -24.96 -2.71 39.09
CA GLU A 693 -23.89 -3.71 39.12
C GLU A 693 -23.01 -3.57 37.88
N ALA A 694 -21.70 -3.67 38.08
CA ALA A 694 -20.73 -3.71 37.00
C ALA A 694 -20.12 -5.11 36.91
N ILE A 695 -20.05 -5.66 35.70
CA ILE A 695 -19.32 -6.90 35.43
C ILE A 695 -17.90 -6.53 35.04
N ARG A 696 -16.95 -7.11 35.76
CA ARG A 696 -15.52 -6.99 35.48
C ARG A 696 -14.97 -8.32 34.97
N LEU A 697 -14.30 -8.28 33.83
CA LEU A 697 -13.59 -9.41 33.23
C LEU A 697 -12.11 -9.06 33.03
N ASP A 698 -11.23 -9.89 33.58
CA ASP A 698 -9.80 -9.84 33.29
C ASP A 698 -9.49 -10.88 32.21
N LEU A 699 -9.08 -10.41 31.04
CA LEU A 699 -8.87 -11.22 29.85
C LEU A 699 -7.41 -11.22 29.45
N ARG A 700 -6.89 -12.40 29.12
CA ARG A 700 -5.55 -12.56 28.57
C ARG A 700 -5.51 -12.08 27.12
N ILE A 701 -4.49 -11.30 26.80
CA ILE A 701 -4.16 -10.85 25.44
C ILE A 701 -2.76 -11.31 25.06
N ILE A 702 -2.38 -11.12 23.80
CA ILE A 702 -1.07 -11.56 23.29
C ILE A 702 -0.09 -10.38 23.24
N GLU A 703 -0.60 -9.19 22.91
CA GLU A 703 0.16 -7.96 22.77
C GLU A 703 0.29 -7.20 24.11
N ASP A 704 1.14 -6.16 24.15
CA ASP A 704 1.07 -5.12 25.18
C ASP A 704 -0.18 -4.25 24.92
N PRO A 705 -1.05 -4.04 25.92
CA PRO A 705 -2.22 -3.18 25.77
C PRO A 705 -1.86 -1.70 25.63
N LEU A 706 -0.66 -1.29 26.03
CA LEU A 706 -0.19 0.10 25.97
C LEU A 706 0.78 0.33 24.82
N ASP A 707 0.71 1.53 24.24
CA ASP A 707 1.68 2.00 23.24
C ASP A 707 2.93 2.58 23.93
N ARG A 708 3.68 1.73 24.66
CA ARG A 708 4.84 2.13 25.50
C ARG A 708 6.11 2.48 24.73
N HIS A 709 6.16 2.11 23.46
CA HIS A 709 7.35 2.23 22.64
C HIS A 709 7.17 3.26 21.51
N PRO A 710 6.78 4.52 21.78
CA PRO A 710 6.82 5.54 20.75
C PRO A 710 8.27 5.72 20.33
N SER A 711 8.48 5.75 19.03
CA SER A 711 9.82 5.84 18.46
C SER A 711 10.51 7.17 18.83
N PRO A 712 11.85 7.24 18.80
CA PRO A 712 12.58 8.47 19.12
C PRO A 712 12.15 9.68 18.26
N ILE A 713 11.91 9.47 16.96
CA ILE A 713 11.43 10.52 16.07
C ILE A 713 10.01 10.94 16.44
N THR A 714 9.12 9.99 16.72
CA THR A 714 7.75 10.29 17.16
C THR A 714 7.76 11.08 18.46
N LYS A 715 8.65 10.74 19.42
CA LYS A 715 8.83 11.50 20.66
C LYS A 715 9.28 12.94 20.38
N ALA A 716 10.25 13.13 19.51
CA ALA A 716 10.74 14.46 19.14
C ALA A 716 9.65 15.29 18.45
N VAL A 717 8.93 14.69 17.50
CA VAL A 717 7.83 15.36 16.80
C VAL A 717 6.67 15.67 17.73
N ASN A 718 6.31 14.76 18.63
CA ASN A 718 5.29 15.01 19.65
C ASN A 718 5.71 16.12 20.63
N ALA A 719 7.01 16.22 20.97
CA ALA A 719 7.52 17.30 21.82
C ALA A 719 7.48 18.67 21.13
N ILE A 720 7.64 18.72 19.81
CA ILE A 720 7.48 19.95 19.02
C ILE A 720 5.98 20.26 18.83
N GLY A 721 5.20 19.24 18.50
CA GLY A 721 3.77 19.33 18.22
C GLY A 721 2.91 19.59 19.45
N SER A 722 3.38 19.27 20.66
CA SER A 722 2.67 19.53 21.92
C SER A 722 2.38 21.00 22.19
N VAL A 723 3.04 21.90 21.47
CA VAL A 723 2.71 23.34 21.46
C VAL A 723 1.34 23.61 20.83
N VAL A 724 0.88 22.74 19.93
CA VAL A 724 -0.35 22.91 19.14
C VAL A 724 -1.40 21.84 19.45
N VAL A 725 -0.98 20.58 19.72
CA VAL A 725 -1.89 19.44 19.93
C VAL A 725 -1.36 18.54 21.04
N GLU A 726 -2.22 18.14 21.99
CA GLU A 726 -1.86 17.19 23.04
C GLU A 726 -1.40 15.85 22.44
N PRO A 727 -0.23 15.32 22.84
CA PRO A 727 0.30 14.09 22.28
C PRO A 727 -0.57 12.89 22.67
N PRO A 728 -0.69 11.86 21.80
CA PRO A 728 -1.48 10.67 22.11
C PRO A 728 -0.94 9.96 23.36
N THR A 729 -1.85 9.53 24.24
CA THR A 729 -1.51 8.78 25.45
C THR A 729 -1.18 7.32 25.13
N PRO A 730 -0.33 6.66 25.92
CA PRO A 730 -0.06 5.22 25.77
C PRO A 730 -1.32 4.34 25.92
N GLU A 731 -2.34 4.84 26.61
CA GLU A 731 -3.62 4.15 26.88
C GLU A 731 -4.64 4.27 25.74
N ARG A 732 -4.31 4.96 24.65
CA ARG A 732 -5.25 5.25 23.55
C ARG A 732 -6.00 4.01 23.05
N ARG A 733 -5.33 2.85 22.93
CA ARG A 733 -5.94 1.59 22.47
C ARG A 733 -6.92 1.02 23.50
N LEU A 734 -6.61 1.12 24.78
CA LEU A 734 -7.51 0.74 25.86
C LEU A 734 -8.75 1.65 25.89
N ASN A 735 -8.55 2.96 25.83
CA ASN A 735 -9.67 3.91 25.83
C ASN A 735 -10.55 3.69 24.59
N ALA A 736 -9.96 3.42 23.43
CA ALA A 736 -10.70 3.05 22.22
C ALA A 736 -11.46 1.72 22.36
N LEU A 737 -10.88 0.71 23.04
CA LEU A 737 -11.57 -0.55 23.34
C LEU A 737 -12.79 -0.33 24.25
N GLY A 738 -12.63 0.42 25.35
CA GLY A 738 -13.76 0.77 26.23
C GLY A 738 -14.90 1.46 25.46
N ARG A 739 -14.55 2.44 24.61
CA ARG A 739 -15.52 3.16 23.76
C ARG A 739 -16.23 2.26 22.76
N GLY A 740 -15.50 1.38 22.08
CA GLY A 740 -16.06 0.47 21.09
C GLY A 740 -17.01 -0.58 21.67
N LEU A 741 -16.96 -0.82 22.98
CA LEU A 741 -17.88 -1.72 23.68
C LEU A 741 -19.24 -1.10 23.99
N ARG A 742 -19.34 0.23 23.99
CA ARG A 742 -20.60 0.93 24.27
C ARG A 742 -21.62 0.60 23.18
N LYS A 743 -22.72 -0.04 23.58
CA LYS A 743 -23.85 -0.40 22.71
C LYS A 743 -25.15 -0.03 23.41
N PRO A 744 -25.83 1.04 22.99
CA PRO A 744 -27.07 1.50 23.61
C PRO A 744 -28.08 0.35 23.79
N GLY A 745 -28.60 0.19 25.01
CA GLY A 745 -29.60 -0.84 25.32
C GLY A 745 -29.04 -2.25 25.58
N THR A 746 -27.71 -2.43 25.54
CA THR A 746 -27.06 -3.68 25.97
C THR A 746 -25.95 -3.37 26.96
N ILE A 747 -24.85 -2.76 26.49
CA ILE A 747 -23.72 -2.32 27.30
C ILE A 747 -23.73 -0.79 27.31
N ASP A 748 -24.27 -0.21 28.38
CA ASP A 748 -24.50 1.24 28.47
C ASP A 748 -23.23 2.00 28.86
N HIS A 749 -22.42 1.44 29.77
CA HIS A 749 -21.15 2.04 30.17
C HIS A 749 -20.05 0.98 30.09
N ALA A 750 -18.88 1.34 29.56
CA ALA A 750 -17.75 0.42 29.47
C ALA A 750 -16.40 1.12 29.61
N SER A 751 -15.45 0.41 30.20
CA SER A 751 -14.06 0.82 30.36
C SER A 751 -13.12 -0.35 30.07
N ALA A 752 -11.92 -0.05 29.59
CA ALA A 752 -10.83 -1.01 29.50
C ALA A 752 -9.59 -0.43 30.17
N ASN A 753 -8.98 -1.21 31.05
CA ASN A 753 -7.83 -0.83 31.87
C ASN A 753 -6.77 -1.92 31.83
N ILE A 754 -5.54 -1.59 32.24
CA ILE A 754 -4.51 -2.61 32.45
C ILE A 754 -4.82 -3.47 33.69
N VAL A 755 -4.39 -4.73 33.67
CA VAL A 755 -4.36 -5.56 34.88
C VAL A 755 -3.03 -5.30 35.59
N PRO A 756 -3.02 -4.82 36.85
CA PRO A 756 -1.76 -4.57 37.56
C PRO A 756 -0.92 -5.84 37.66
N GLY A 757 0.36 -5.75 37.24
CA GLY A 757 1.30 -6.86 37.29
C GLY A 757 1.27 -7.83 36.10
N ASP A 758 0.34 -7.71 35.16
CA ASP A 758 0.29 -8.54 33.94
C ASP A 758 0.24 -7.66 32.67
N LEU A 759 1.35 -7.68 31.92
CA LEU A 759 1.50 -6.92 30.67
C LEU A 759 0.74 -7.53 29.49
N ASN A 760 0.25 -8.76 29.62
CA ASN A 760 -0.50 -9.47 28.60
C ASN A 760 -1.94 -9.73 29.05
N ALA A 761 -2.52 -8.81 29.83
CA ALA A 761 -3.90 -8.87 30.25
C ALA A 761 -4.59 -7.49 30.21
N VAL A 762 -5.88 -7.52 29.89
CA VAL A 762 -6.75 -6.35 29.88
C VAL A 762 -7.94 -6.58 30.80
N ARG A 763 -8.27 -5.57 31.59
CA ARG A 763 -9.44 -5.53 32.46
C ARG A 763 -10.55 -4.77 31.76
N ILE A 764 -11.67 -5.44 31.51
CA ILE A 764 -12.88 -4.84 30.96
C ILE A 764 -13.89 -4.70 32.09
N THR A 765 -14.47 -3.51 32.25
CA THR A 765 -15.58 -3.29 33.19
C THR A 765 -16.75 -2.72 32.42
N ALA A 766 -17.93 -3.32 32.56
CA ALA A 766 -19.13 -2.91 31.85
C ALA A 766 -20.36 -2.88 32.76
N ILE A 767 -21.25 -1.92 32.53
CA ILE A 767 -22.58 -1.84 33.15
C ILE A 767 -23.62 -2.11 32.06
N PHE A 768 -24.51 -3.06 32.33
CA PHE A 768 -25.59 -3.44 31.43
C PHE A 768 -26.81 -2.55 31.64
N ALA A 769 -27.54 -2.30 30.55
CA ALA A 769 -28.82 -1.61 30.63
C ALA A 769 -29.80 -2.43 31.50
N PRO A 770 -30.59 -1.81 32.40
CA PRO A 770 -31.66 -2.51 33.09
C PRO A 770 -32.66 -3.00 32.03
N VAL A 771 -32.92 -4.31 32.00
CA VAL A 771 -33.81 -4.94 31.01
C VAL A 771 -35.23 -4.44 31.25
N ALA A 772 -35.68 -3.44 30.47
CA ALA A 772 -37.08 -3.06 30.44
C ALA A 772 -37.88 -4.18 29.76
N ALA A 773 -38.86 -4.74 30.48
CA ALA A 773 -39.60 -5.95 30.11
C ALA A 773 -40.48 -5.87 28.84
N THR A 774 -40.33 -4.86 27.96
CA THR A 774 -41.34 -4.55 26.93
C THR A 774 -40.83 -4.14 25.55
N GLN A 775 -39.54 -4.29 25.21
CA GLN A 775 -39.11 -4.14 23.81
C GLN A 775 -38.56 -5.45 23.22
N PRO A 776 -39.13 -5.94 22.08
CA PRO A 776 -38.52 -7.03 21.35
C PRO A 776 -37.20 -6.52 20.76
N THR A 777 -36.08 -7.04 21.29
CA THR A 777 -34.73 -6.73 20.84
C THR A 777 -34.56 -7.12 19.37
N THR A 778 -34.59 -6.14 18.47
CA THR A 778 -34.06 -6.23 17.11
C THR A 778 -32.53 -6.09 17.08
N ALA A 779 -31.85 -6.58 18.13
CA ALA A 779 -30.40 -6.58 18.19
C ALA A 779 -29.85 -7.69 17.29
N PRO A 780 -28.82 -7.41 16.46
CA PRO A 780 -28.16 -8.46 15.68
C PRO A 780 -27.58 -9.50 16.64
N ALA A 781 -27.87 -10.77 16.40
CA ALA A 781 -27.42 -11.89 17.22
C ALA A 781 -25.88 -11.91 17.28
N THR A 782 -25.31 -11.39 18.37
CA THR A 782 -23.90 -11.61 18.70
C THR A 782 -23.72 -13.10 18.94
N LEU A 783 -22.76 -13.71 18.23
CA LEU A 783 -22.42 -15.12 18.43
C LEU A 783 -22.10 -15.36 19.92
N PRO A 784 -22.65 -16.43 20.53
CA PRO A 784 -22.40 -16.74 21.93
C PRO A 784 -20.91 -17.01 22.17
N ALA A 785 -20.44 -16.75 23.39
CA ALA A 785 -19.07 -17.12 23.76
C ALA A 785 -18.88 -18.65 23.65
N PRO A 786 -17.65 -19.13 23.40
CA PRO A 786 -17.35 -20.57 23.35
C PRO A 786 -17.79 -21.28 24.63
N GLU A 787 -18.20 -22.54 24.51
CA GLU A 787 -18.68 -23.34 25.65
C GLU A 787 -17.65 -23.40 26.78
N ALA A 788 -16.36 -23.61 26.47
CA ALA A 788 -15.28 -23.61 27.45
C ALA A 788 -15.16 -22.27 28.23
N VAL A 789 -15.43 -21.14 27.56
CA VAL A 789 -15.47 -19.83 28.20
C VAL A 789 -16.67 -19.72 29.13
N ASN A 790 -17.85 -20.18 28.70
CA ASN A 790 -19.05 -20.19 29.56
C ASN A 790 -18.86 -21.07 30.79
N THR A 791 -18.26 -22.26 30.62
CA THR A 791 -17.90 -23.15 31.73
C THR A 791 -16.94 -22.46 32.68
N ARG A 792 -15.90 -21.78 32.17
CA ARG A 792 -14.98 -21.01 33.01
C ARG A 792 -15.69 -19.87 33.75
N LEU A 793 -16.55 -19.12 33.07
CA LEU A 793 -17.32 -18.04 33.69
C LEU A 793 -18.25 -18.56 34.80
N ALA A 794 -18.90 -19.71 34.60
CA ALA A 794 -19.73 -20.36 35.60
C ALA A 794 -18.96 -20.83 36.85
N THR A 795 -17.63 -21.03 36.74
CA THR A 795 -16.78 -21.30 37.92
C THR A 795 -16.35 -20.03 38.66
N LEU A 796 -16.49 -18.85 38.05
CA LEU A 796 -16.02 -17.58 38.58
C LEU A 796 -17.15 -16.65 39.05
N LEU A 797 -18.37 -16.86 38.54
CA LEU A 797 -19.54 -16.02 38.77
C LEU A 797 -20.75 -16.86 39.19
N ASP A 798 -21.69 -16.21 39.88
CA ASP A 798 -23.00 -16.77 40.15
C ASP A 798 -23.82 -16.94 38.85
N ALA A 799 -24.70 -17.94 38.82
CA ALA A 799 -25.46 -18.33 37.63
C ALA A 799 -26.26 -17.17 36.99
N GLY A 800 -26.68 -16.18 37.79
CA GLY A 800 -27.41 -15.00 37.32
C GLY A 800 -26.60 -14.06 36.40
N HIS A 801 -25.27 -14.04 36.54
CA HIS A 801 -24.40 -13.08 35.83
C HIS A 801 -23.58 -13.72 34.70
N VAL A 802 -23.55 -15.05 34.60
CA VAL A 802 -22.82 -15.76 33.53
C VAL A 802 -23.27 -15.34 32.14
N GLY A 803 -24.58 -15.16 31.93
CA GLY A 803 -25.14 -14.73 30.64
C GLY A 803 -24.62 -13.35 30.20
N GLN A 804 -24.66 -12.37 31.10
CA GLN A 804 -24.15 -11.03 30.84
C GLN A 804 -22.63 -11.03 30.62
N ALA A 805 -21.86 -11.77 31.42
CA ALA A 805 -20.42 -11.93 31.24
C ALA A 805 -20.06 -12.59 29.89
N SER A 806 -20.84 -13.58 29.45
CA SER A 806 -20.70 -14.22 28.15
C SER A 806 -20.95 -13.23 27.00
N THR A 807 -22.01 -12.41 27.11
CA THR A 807 -22.29 -11.33 26.15
C THR A 807 -21.16 -10.29 26.12
N LEU A 808 -20.61 -9.91 27.26
CA LEU A 808 -19.48 -8.99 27.33
C LEU A 808 -18.24 -9.57 26.64
N TYR A 809 -17.87 -10.82 26.94
CA TYR A 809 -16.75 -11.48 26.28
C TYR A 809 -16.92 -11.53 24.75
N ALA A 810 -18.11 -11.92 24.28
CA ALA A 810 -18.44 -11.96 22.85
C ALA A 810 -18.35 -10.58 22.18
N ALA A 811 -18.66 -9.50 22.91
CA ALA A 811 -18.51 -8.13 22.43
C ALA A 811 -17.05 -7.66 22.44
N VAL A 812 -16.23 -8.07 23.42
CA VAL A 812 -14.82 -7.68 23.55
C VAL A 812 -13.96 -8.20 22.41
N VAL A 813 -14.13 -9.47 22.01
CA VAL A 813 -13.29 -10.11 20.98
C VAL A 813 -13.18 -9.30 19.67
N PRO A 814 -14.29 -8.89 19.02
CA PRO A 814 -14.21 -8.11 17.78
C PRO A 814 -13.69 -6.67 17.99
N VAL A 815 -14.08 -6.01 19.08
CA VAL A 815 -13.66 -4.62 19.35
C VAL A 815 -12.16 -4.56 19.68
N ALA A 816 -11.65 -5.53 20.45
CA ALA A 816 -10.23 -5.65 20.75
C ALA A 816 -9.42 -5.83 19.45
N LYS A 817 -9.91 -6.67 18.53
CA LYS A 817 -9.28 -6.89 17.23
C LYS A 817 -9.17 -5.61 16.41
N GLU A 818 -10.19 -4.75 16.41
CA GLU A 818 -10.15 -3.44 15.74
C GLU A 818 -9.05 -2.53 16.31
N GLN A 819 -8.75 -2.66 17.61
CA GLN A 819 -7.66 -1.97 18.29
C GLN A 819 -6.33 -2.73 18.26
N ARG A 820 -6.20 -3.73 17.38
CA ARG A 820 -5.02 -4.63 17.26
C ARG A 820 -4.67 -5.35 18.57
N MET A 821 -5.64 -5.58 19.44
CA MET A 821 -5.50 -6.40 20.65
C MET A 821 -6.17 -7.75 20.40
N THR A 822 -5.40 -8.82 20.52
CA THR A 822 -5.87 -10.18 20.30
C THR A 822 -6.14 -10.82 21.65
N ILE A 823 -7.42 -11.07 21.95
CA ILE A 823 -7.80 -11.91 23.08
C ILE A 823 -7.28 -13.31 22.83
N ALA A 824 -6.51 -13.82 23.79
CA ALA A 824 -5.83 -15.10 23.68
C ALA A 824 -6.84 -16.24 23.47
N LYS A 825 -6.50 -17.16 22.57
CA LYS A 825 -7.24 -18.41 22.33
C LYS A 825 -6.24 -19.53 22.05
N PRO A 826 -6.55 -20.80 22.36
CA PRO A 826 -5.66 -21.93 22.11
C PRO A 826 -5.12 -21.92 20.68
N VAL A 827 -6.04 -21.81 19.73
CA VAL A 827 -5.77 -21.62 18.31
C VAL A 827 -6.51 -20.36 17.87
N MET A 828 -5.76 -19.37 17.39
CA MET A 828 -6.31 -18.11 16.89
C MET A 828 -6.78 -18.21 15.45
N ALA A 829 -6.02 -18.93 14.62
CA ALA A 829 -6.32 -19.11 13.20
C ALA A 829 -5.63 -20.38 12.69
N ALA A 830 -6.24 -21.03 11.71
CA ALA A 830 -5.60 -22.04 10.89
C ALA A 830 -6.01 -21.79 9.44
N GLY A 831 -5.08 -21.90 8.50
CA GLY A 831 -5.37 -21.69 7.09
C GLY A 831 -4.15 -21.88 6.21
N PHE A 832 -4.26 -21.46 4.95
CA PHE A 832 -3.12 -21.36 4.05
C PHE A 832 -2.48 -19.97 4.15
N ALA A 833 -1.16 -19.90 4.31
CA ALA A 833 -0.40 -18.66 4.25
C ALA A 833 0.41 -18.58 2.94
N LYS A 834 0.32 -17.43 2.26
CA LYS A 834 1.16 -17.11 1.12
C LYS A 834 2.62 -16.90 1.55
N GLN A 835 3.52 -17.01 0.59
CA GLN A 835 4.93 -16.66 0.75
C GLN A 835 5.03 -15.23 1.30
N GLN A 836 5.72 -15.07 2.42
CA GLN A 836 6.07 -13.74 2.92
C GLN A 836 7.25 -13.21 2.12
N TYR A 837 7.18 -11.93 1.77
CA TYR A 837 8.30 -11.19 1.20
C TYR A 837 8.66 -10.07 2.14
N ASP A 838 9.97 -9.94 2.39
CA ASP A 838 10.52 -8.80 3.08
C ASP A 838 11.17 -7.89 2.04
N TYR A 839 10.45 -6.85 1.66
CA TYR A 839 10.91 -5.85 0.72
C TYR A 839 11.95 -4.92 1.36
N LEU A 840 11.99 -4.82 2.69
CA LEU A 840 12.95 -4.00 3.43
C LEU A 840 14.37 -4.56 3.26
N ALA A 841 14.52 -5.90 3.24
CA ALA A 841 15.80 -6.54 2.93
C ALA A 841 16.40 -6.09 1.59
N GLY A 842 15.58 -5.68 0.62
CA GLY A 842 16.06 -5.11 -0.65
C GLY A 842 16.99 -3.90 -0.48
N TYR A 843 16.88 -3.15 0.64
CA TYR A 843 17.82 -2.06 0.94
C TYR A 843 19.26 -2.53 1.14
N ILE A 844 19.49 -3.78 1.56
CA ILE A 844 20.83 -4.38 1.64
C ILE A 844 21.46 -4.43 0.24
N ALA A 845 20.70 -4.91 -0.76
CA ALA A 845 21.16 -4.94 -2.14
C ALA A 845 21.34 -3.53 -2.71
N VAL A 846 20.45 -2.58 -2.38
CA VAL A 846 20.61 -1.16 -2.74
C VAL A 846 21.92 -0.61 -2.18
N PHE A 847 22.24 -0.88 -0.91
CA PHE A 847 23.44 -0.38 -0.26
C PHE A 847 24.72 -0.94 -0.91
N VAL A 848 24.76 -2.24 -1.18
CA VAL A 848 25.89 -2.88 -1.88
C VAL A 848 26.10 -2.25 -3.27
N LEU A 849 25.02 -2.06 -4.03
CA LEU A 849 25.07 -1.39 -5.33
C LEU A 849 25.57 0.05 -5.18
N GLN A 850 25.06 0.81 -4.21
CA GLN A 850 25.48 2.18 -3.97
C GLN A 850 26.97 2.29 -3.61
N LEU A 851 27.53 1.36 -2.82
CA LEU A 851 28.96 1.32 -2.54
C LEU A 851 29.79 1.04 -3.80
N VAL A 852 29.35 0.11 -4.65
CA VAL A 852 29.99 -0.16 -5.95
C VAL A 852 29.95 1.09 -6.83
N GLY A 853 28.78 1.73 -6.93
CA GLY A 853 28.61 2.97 -7.68
C GLY A 853 29.53 4.08 -7.17
N LEU A 854 29.64 4.27 -5.86
CA LEU A 854 30.51 5.25 -5.23
C LEU A 854 31.99 4.97 -5.53
N GLY A 855 32.42 3.70 -5.45
CA GLY A 855 33.77 3.28 -5.82
C GLY A 855 34.12 3.62 -7.28
N ILE A 856 33.18 3.41 -8.21
CA ILE A 856 33.35 3.79 -9.61
C ILE A 856 33.44 5.33 -9.77
N THR A 857 32.64 6.10 -9.03
CA THR A 857 32.73 7.57 -9.03
C THR A 857 34.10 8.05 -8.54
N PHE A 858 34.64 7.47 -7.46
CA PHE A 858 35.98 7.80 -6.98
C PHE A 858 37.07 7.47 -8.01
N PHE A 859 36.95 6.31 -8.66
CA PHE A 859 37.86 5.93 -9.74
C PHE A 859 37.80 6.91 -10.92
N PHE A 860 36.60 7.35 -11.32
CA PHE A 860 36.43 8.37 -12.36
C PHE A 860 37.11 9.70 -11.95
N LEU A 861 36.88 10.16 -10.72
CA LEU A 861 37.52 11.38 -10.21
C LEU A 861 39.05 11.28 -10.13
N TYR A 862 39.57 10.09 -9.82
CA TYR A 862 41.00 9.82 -9.89
C TYR A 862 41.54 9.93 -11.33
N LEU A 863 40.80 9.43 -12.33
CA LEU A 863 41.16 9.60 -13.74
C LEU A 863 41.13 11.07 -14.18
N VAL A 864 40.21 11.87 -13.63
CA VAL A 864 40.17 13.32 -13.86
C VAL A 864 41.37 14.01 -13.20
N LYS A 865 41.67 13.68 -11.94
CA LYS A 865 42.80 14.27 -11.18
C LYS A 865 44.16 13.94 -11.80
N THR A 866 44.32 12.75 -12.38
CA THR A 866 45.55 12.31 -13.08
C THR A 866 45.66 12.85 -14.51
N GLY A 867 44.68 13.63 -14.99
CA GLY A 867 44.67 14.21 -16.34
C GLY A 867 44.36 13.20 -17.46
N ARG A 868 43.99 11.96 -17.13
CA ARG A 868 43.58 10.94 -18.11
C ARG A 868 42.21 11.25 -18.73
N VAL A 869 41.36 11.99 -18.00
CA VAL A 869 40.07 12.50 -18.48
C VAL A 869 40.11 14.02 -18.48
N ARG A 870 40.00 14.63 -19.65
CA ARG A 870 40.02 16.10 -19.83
C ARG A 870 38.63 16.70 -19.76
N ARG A 871 38.51 17.94 -19.29
CA ARG A 871 37.23 18.68 -19.16
C ARG A 871 36.95 19.43 -20.45
N ARG A 872 36.82 18.71 -21.56
CA ARG A 872 36.74 19.29 -22.91
C ARG A 872 35.58 20.28 -23.06
N GLY A 873 34.43 20.02 -22.44
CA GLY A 873 33.28 20.91 -22.48
C GLY A 873 33.52 22.23 -21.75
N ALA A 874 34.23 22.19 -20.62
CA ALA A 874 34.65 23.39 -19.90
C ALA A 874 35.76 24.16 -20.64
N GLU A 875 36.76 23.43 -21.16
CA GLU A 875 37.86 24.00 -21.97
C GLU A 875 37.31 24.74 -23.21
N GLU A 876 36.33 24.18 -23.93
CA GLU A 876 35.65 24.86 -25.04
C GLU A 876 34.88 26.12 -24.60
N ALA A 877 34.25 26.08 -23.42
CA ALA A 877 33.49 27.22 -22.90
C ALA A 877 34.40 28.38 -22.46
N GLU A 878 35.59 28.07 -21.96
CA GLU A 878 36.62 29.04 -21.60
C GLU A 878 37.28 29.67 -22.83
N GLN A 879 37.46 28.92 -23.93
CA GLN A 879 38.00 29.44 -25.20
C GLN A 879 37.06 30.41 -25.94
N ILE A 880 35.76 30.37 -25.64
CA ILE A 880 34.74 31.24 -26.26
C ILE A 880 34.53 32.54 -25.45
N ARG A 881 34.98 32.58 -24.20
CA ARG A 881 35.00 33.80 -23.36
C ARG A 881 36.27 34.60 -23.62
#